data_AF-B1KHQ5-F1
#
_entry.id   AF-B1KHQ5-F1
#
_cell.length_a   1.000
_cell.length_b   1.000
_cell.length_c   1.000
_cell.angle_alpha   90.00
_cell.angle_beta   90.00
_cell.angle_gamma   90.00
#
_symmetry.space_group_name_H-M   'P 1'
#
loop_
_entity.id
_entity.type
_entity.pdbx_description
1 polymer ?
#
loop_
_entity_poly.entity_id
_entity_poly.type
_entity_poly.pdbx_seq_one_letter_code
_entity_poly.pdbx_strand_id
1 'polypeptide(L)'
;MLDKQKVHWLLLLLFFGHTSILASDIDTCFKSKGDKVEQIAACENSLSPLKKNHSDYLDLQLQLLILYTSQGSYSLANQTDMAISALNLTNYSLDKQFKYLRHRGILKYRQGLYPQALLIFEQAYQLAKTDKQTLLEAKALSDIGTANMAMANHKEAISAFHQSLLLKQQLASQRSIAITLNNLGSVYLKMEDWPQAERYYSQALTIYINEGNKASEAHSLENIAVVQMKQGKYKQASQGFKQSLNFFIEIKQEVAQLRLHINLAELNLLQQQLAKAEEHLDLAQKIESKLGNNALTLPLQLNLGKLFIQQGLYQQAESILKTGLALSLENRDSRITTRFYQALIDNAVKFLRWEQAFIFETKLKEHQLKGFQLKFDESLANTRVQFEYERQQQAIELLDKKSKISDLLIQSRNTQILVLILLIIIMAAAMYALYYRQKQHRIAEQKKLESQINWHRRRVKQLGVSHSALKAAFGQLPQALLVVGNSEEIVYINQSGCELLKQDEAQLVGQRLENIFPRTTLNFWEQWDSDSELENALVTDVRLNSQDPEQVLDIWLTNISRGEPIAVINMVKHGESTAQKPINSLLTEQDFQHKLVDLMFYCVEFWETTTQSTRIELAEKSGIWRVSIDDGRLRTRSLDRYLSVQQLPKKPRWREVLRTAHYVIAECKLDTEQENTINLKLTALNQHLHTKALL
;
A
#
# COMPACT_ATOMS: atom_id res chain seq x y z
N MET A 1 58.92 -21.91 42.52
CA MET A 1 58.76 -20.44 42.66
C MET A 1 57.34 -20.09 42.22
N LEU A 2 56.52 -19.65 43.19
CA LEU A 2 55.11 -19.24 43.10
C LEU A 2 54.14 -20.17 42.33
N ASP A 3 53.42 -20.93 43.14
CA ASP A 3 52.47 -21.99 42.81
C ASP A 3 51.25 -21.49 42.00
N LYS A 4 51.19 -21.84 40.71
CA LYS A 4 50.11 -21.48 39.77
C LYS A 4 48.72 -21.96 40.24
N GLN A 5 48.64 -22.96 41.12
CA GLN A 5 47.37 -23.43 41.68
C GLN A 5 46.79 -22.48 42.75
N LYS A 6 47.63 -21.76 43.51
CA LYS A 6 47.13 -20.77 44.51
C LYS A 6 46.54 -19.52 43.85
N VAL A 7 47.05 -19.14 42.67
CA VAL A 7 46.51 -18.00 41.89
C VAL A 7 45.12 -18.33 41.34
N HIS A 8 44.85 -19.58 40.97
CA HIS A 8 43.55 -20.00 40.44
C HIS A 8 42.46 -20.02 41.53
N TRP A 9 42.80 -20.45 42.76
CA TRP A 9 41.89 -20.39 43.91
C TRP A 9 41.65 -18.96 44.43
N LEU A 10 42.65 -18.08 44.36
CA LEU A 10 42.48 -16.64 44.66
C LEU A 10 41.61 -15.93 43.61
N LEU A 11 41.74 -16.26 42.32
CA LEU A 11 40.89 -15.72 41.26
C LEU A 11 39.44 -16.23 41.34
N LEU A 12 39.24 -17.50 41.71
CA LEU A 12 37.91 -18.07 41.95
C LEU A 12 37.26 -17.48 43.22
N LEU A 13 38.00 -17.27 44.31
CA LEU A 13 37.49 -16.58 45.51
C LEU A 13 37.17 -15.10 45.25
N LEU A 14 37.92 -14.42 44.37
CA LEU A 14 37.60 -13.05 43.94
C LEU A 14 36.37 -13.00 43.03
N PHE A 15 36.18 -13.98 42.14
CA PHE A 15 34.98 -14.08 41.27
C PHE A 15 33.71 -14.48 42.05
N PHE A 16 33.80 -15.40 43.00
CA PHE A 16 32.68 -15.80 43.86
C PHE A 16 32.40 -14.78 44.99
N GLY A 17 33.43 -14.06 45.45
CA GLY A 17 33.29 -12.94 46.40
C GLY A 17 32.60 -11.73 45.76
N HIS A 18 32.96 -11.33 44.55
CA HIS A 18 32.32 -10.20 43.88
C HIS A 18 30.87 -10.48 43.45
N THR A 19 30.55 -11.72 43.05
CA THR A 19 29.17 -12.08 42.65
C THR A 19 28.23 -12.17 43.85
N SER A 20 28.72 -12.63 45.01
CA SER A 20 27.93 -12.64 46.26
C SER A 20 27.69 -11.23 46.82
N ILE A 21 28.69 -10.33 46.74
CA ILE A 21 28.55 -8.92 47.15
C ILE A 21 27.59 -8.17 46.21
N LEU A 22 27.71 -8.36 44.89
CA LEU A 22 26.81 -7.70 43.93
C LEU A 22 25.35 -8.15 44.12
N ALA A 23 25.11 -9.44 44.39
CA ALA A 23 23.77 -9.95 44.67
C ALA A 23 23.20 -9.41 45.99
N SER A 24 24.02 -9.25 47.04
CA SER A 24 23.58 -8.65 48.30
C SER A 24 23.28 -7.15 48.17
N ASP A 25 24.06 -6.43 47.36
CA ASP A 25 23.86 -5.00 47.14
C ASP A 25 22.61 -4.72 46.30
N ILE A 26 22.30 -5.58 45.31
CA ILE A 26 21.04 -5.49 44.55
C ILE A 26 19.83 -5.71 45.47
N ASP A 27 19.85 -6.74 46.31
CA ASP A 27 18.74 -6.97 47.26
C ASP A 27 18.59 -5.79 48.23
N THR A 28 19.70 -5.26 48.72
CA THR A 28 19.73 -4.09 49.62
C THR A 28 19.17 -2.83 48.94
N CYS A 29 19.52 -2.60 47.67
CA CYS A 29 19.02 -1.47 46.87
C CYS A 29 17.48 -1.44 46.75
N PHE A 30 16.84 -2.60 46.61
CA PHE A 30 15.38 -2.71 46.46
C PHE A 30 14.64 -2.90 47.79
N LYS A 31 15.34 -2.96 48.92
CA LYS A 31 14.76 -3.22 50.24
C LYS A 31 14.08 -2.00 50.83
N SER A 32 12.74 -2.04 50.94
CA SER A 32 11.92 -0.90 51.38
C SER A 32 12.09 -0.43 52.85
N LYS A 33 12.83 -1.16 53.70
CA LYS A 33 12.95 -0.89 55.15
C LYS A 33 14.37 -0.46 55.61
N GLY A 34 15.35 -0.36 54.72
CA GLY A 34 16.72 0.05 55.07
C GLY A 34 16.87 1.56 55.24
N ASP A 35 17.99 2.02 55.80
CA ASP A 35 18.37 3.44 55.73
C ASP A 35 18.45 3.87 54.25
N LYS A 36 17.86 5.01 53.89
CA LYS A 36 17.91 5.51 52.52
C LYS A 36 19.34 5.75 52.04
N VAL A 37 20.24 6.17 52.94
CA VAL A 37 21.64 6.41 52.60
C VAL A 37 22.32 5.09 52.22
N GLU A 38 22.08 4.04 53.00
CA GLU A 38 22.56 2.68 52.73
C GLU A 38 21.98 2.12 51.42
N GLN A 39 20.67 2.30 51.18
CA GLN A 39 20.02 1.88 49.95
C GLN A 39 20.62 2.57 48.72
N ILE A 40 20.85 3.89 48.78
CA ILE A 40 21.48 4.64 47.69
C ILE A 40 22.87 4.08 47.40
N ALA A 41 23.71 3.93 48.44
CA ALA A 41 25.06 3.39 48.28
C ALA A 41 25.06 1.99 47.65
N ALA A 42 24.15 1.11 48.11
CA ALA A 42 23.99 -0.23 47.55
C ALA A 42 23.56 -0.21 46.06
N CYS A 43 22.63 0.68 45.70
CA CYS A 43 22.22 0.87 44.30
C CYS A 43 23.37 1.39 43.43
N GLU A 44 24.13 2.38 43.91
CA GLU A 44 25.27 2.95 43.16
C GLU A 44 26.40 1.94 42.96
N ASN A 45 26.75 1.19 44.00
CA ASN A 45 27.74 0.13 43.93
C ASN A 45 27.33 -0.94 42.91
N SER A 46 26.06 -1.37 42.95
CA SER A 46 25.48 -2.34 42.02
C SER A 46 25.44 -1.84 40.58
N LEU A 47 25.24 -0.53 40.38
CA LEU A 47 25.16 0.08 39.05
C LEU A 47 26.55 0.26 38.41
N SER A 48 27.58 0.53 39.22
CA SER A 48 28.93 0.89 38.73
C SER A 48 29.58 -0.12 37.77
N PRO A 49 29.49 -1.47 37.94
CA PRO A 49 30.09 -2.42 37.00
C PRO A 49 29.20 -2.70 35.78
N LEU A 50 27.95 -2.24 35.76
CA LEU A 50 26.95 -2.66 34.77
C LEU A 50 27.03 -1.83 33.49
N LYS A 51 27.02 -2.53 32.34
CA LYS A 51 26.86 -1.90 31.02
C LYS A 51 25.41 -1.46 30.83
N LYS A 52 25.20 -0.39 30.06
CA LYS A 52 23.86 0.17 29.74
C LYS A 52 22.86 -0.83 29.14
N ASN A 53 23.36 -1.88 28.48
CA ASN A 53 22.53 -2.89 27.83
C ASN A 53 22.15 -4.05 28.76
N HIS A 54 22.60 -4.04 30.03
CA HIS A 54 22.28 -5.07 31.00
C HIS A 54 20.81 -4.97 31.45
N SER A 55 20.15 -6.10 31.71
CA SER A 55 18.73 -6.16 32.09
C SER A 55 18.38 -5.29 33.30
N ASP A 56 19.29 -5.28 34.27
CA ASP A 56 19.08 -4.65 35.59
C ASP A 56 19.48 -3.17 35.61
N TYR A 57 20.15 -2.69 34.55
CA TYR A 57 20.64 -1.31 34.49
C TYR A 57 19.51 -0.29 34.63
N LEU A 58 18.40 -0.50 33.90
CA LEU A 58 17.24 0.38 33.98
C LEU A 58 16.57 0.31 35.37
N ASP A 59 16.49 -0.88 35.98
CA ASP A 59 15.80 -1.05 37.26
C ASP A 59 16.56 -0.35 38.39
N LEU A 60 17.89 -0.46 38.41
CA LEU A 60 18.75 0.26 39.36
C LEU A 60 18.71 1.77 39.15
N GLN A 61 18.76 2.24 37.89
CA GLN A 61 18.62 3.66 37.59
C GLN A 61 17.26 4.20 38.02
N LEU A 62 16.17 3.46 37.78
CA LEU A 62 14.83 3.83 38.25
C LEU A 62 14.76 3.90 39.77
N GLN A 63 15.40 2.96 40.47
CA GLN A 63 15.44 2.96 41.92
C GLN A 63 16.23 4.17 42.46
N LEU A 64 17.38 4.49 41.87
CA LEU A 64 18.12 5.71 42.20
C LEU A 64 17.31 6.98 41.94
N LEU A 65 16.60 7.06 40.81
CA LEU A 65 15.70 8.18 40.51
C LEU A 65 14.66 8.36 41.62
N ILE A 66 14.05 7.27 42.08
CA ILE A 66 13.07 7.28 43.18
C ILE A 66 13.71 7.75 44.48
N LEU A 67 14.85 7.17 44.85
CA LEU A 67 15.54 7.47 46.10
C LEU A 67 16.02 8.92 46.15
N TYR A 68 16.71 9.40 45.11
CA TYR A 68 17.16 10.78 45.01
C TYR A 68 16.02 11.79 45.01
N THR A 69 14.95 11.51 44.27
CA THR A 69 13.75 12.36 44.29
C THR A 69 13.13 12.40 45.68
N SER A 70 13.08 11.27 46.39
CA SER A 70 12.51 11.18 47.74
C SER A 70 13.37 11.84 48.83
N GLN A 71 14.67 11.96 48.60
CA GLN A 71 15.62 12.62 49.50
C GLN A 71 15.67 14.14 49.27
N GLY A 72 15.22 14.61 48.10
CA GLY A 72 15.35 16.02 47.70
C GLY A 72 16.67 16.32 46.96
N SER A 73 17.46 15.29 46.65
CA SER A 73 18.72 15.38 45.89
C SER A 73 18.44 15.58 44.39
N TYR A 74 17.76 16.68 44.04
CA TYR A 74 17.23 16.92 42.70
C TYR A 74 18.28 17.01 41.59
N SER A 75 19.51 17.43 41.92
CA SER A 75 20.63 17.43 40.96
C SER A 75 20.96 16.01 40.50
N LEU A 76 21.18 15.10 41.45
CA LEU A 76 21.45 13.68 41.18
C LEU A 76 20.25 13.02 40.49
N ALA A 77 19.02 13.30 40.94
CA ALA A 77 17.81 12.78 40.29
C ALA A 77 17.70 13.22 38.82
N ASN A 78 18.04 14.47 38.50
CA ASN A 78 18.06 14.95 37.10
C ASN A 78 19.17 14.28 36.28
N GLN A 79 20.34 14.00 36.88
CA GLN A 79 21.41 13.24 36.21
C GLN A 79 20.96 11.82 35.89
N THR A 80 20.29 11.15 36.84
CA THR A 80 19.67 9.84 36.62
C THR A 80 18.59 9.90 35.54
N ASP A 81 17.70 10.91 35.55
CA ASP A 81 16.71 11.13 34.49
C ASP A 81 17.37 11.24 33.11
N MET A 82 18.44 12.04 33.00
CA MET A 82 19.22 12.18 31.77
C MET A 82 19.81 10.83 31.32
N ALA A 83 20.39 10.05 32.23
CA ALA A 83 20.95 8.75 31.93
C ALA A 83 19.91 7.75 31.40
N ILE A 84 18.71 7.72 31.99
CA ILE A 84 17.60 6.87 31.54
C ILE A 84 17.05 7.36 30.19
N SER A 85 16.90 8.67 30.02
CA SER A 85 16.37 9.26 28.78
C SER A 85 17.24 8.98 27.54
N ALA A 86 18.53 8.71 27.74
CA ALA A 86 19.47 8.35 26.69
C ALA A 86 19.36 6.87 26.25
N LEU A 87 18.58 6.04 26.95
CA LEU A 87 18.32 4.65 26.58
C LEU A 87 17.21 4.58 25.53
N ASN A 88 17.25 3.56 24.68
CA ASN A 88 16.10 3.24 23.82
C ASN A 88 15.01 2.52 24.63
N LEU A 89 14.11 3.29 25.22
CA LEU A 89 13.05 2.79 26.10
C LEU A 89 12.04 1.87 25.41
N THR A 90 11.94 1.92 24.08
CA THR A 90 11.05 1.03 23.30
C THR A 90 11.41 -0.44 23.41
N ASN A 91 12.66 -0.75 23.79
CA ASN A 91 13.13 -2.12 24.01
C ASN A 91 12.69 -2.73 25.34
N TYR A 92 12.08 -1.94 26.23
CA TYR A 92 11.66 -2.38 27.57
C TYR A 92 10.15 -2.58 27.65
N SER A 93 9.70 -3.38 28.62
CA SER A 93 8.28 -3.60 28.85
C SER A 93 7.54 -2.29 29.13
N LEU A 94 6.25 -2.27 28.79
CA LEU A 94 5.42 -1.08 28.97
C LEU A 94 5.31 -0.65 30.44
N ASP A 95 5.33 -1.60 31.38
CA ASP A 95 5.39 -1.30 32.82
C ASP A 95 6.65 -0.51 33.20
N LYS A 96 7.83 -0.88 32.68
CA LYS A 96 9.08 -0.15 32.93
C LYS A 96 9.06 1.24 32.30
N GLN A 97 8.55 1.36 31.07
CA GLN A 97 8.37 2.65 30.40
C GLN A 97 7.43 3.57 31.18
N PHE A 98 6.29 3.03 31.64
CA PHE A 98 5.33 3.75 32.48
C PHE A 98 5.95 4.18 33.81
N LYS A 99 6.65 3.26 34.49
CA LYS A 99 7.31 3.53 35.77
C LYS A 99 8.32 4.66 35.63
N TYR A 100 9.11 4.68 34.56
CA TYR A 100 10.00 5.79 34.24
C TYR A 100 9.24 7.12 34.08
N LEU A 101 8.26 7.19 33.17
CA LEU A 101 7.50 8.41 32.92
C LEU A 101 6.85 8.94 34.20
N ARG A 102 6.20 8.05 34.95
CA ARG A 102 5.59 8.40 36.24
C ARG A 102 6.62 8.99 37.22
N HIS A 103 7.78 8.37 37.40
CA HIS A 103 8.78 8.88 38.34
C HIS A 103 9.48 10.15 37.85
N ARG A 104 9.64 10.32 36.54
CA ARG A 104 10.09 11.58 35.93
C ARG A 104 9.09 12.71 36.19
N GLY A 105 7.79 12.43 36.04
CA GLY A 105 6.73 13.39 36.39
C GLY A 105 6.75 13.73 37.88
N ILE A 106 6.94 12.75 38.76
CA ILE A 106 7.10 12.97 40.21
C ILE A 106 8.33 13.85 40.50
N LEU A 107 9.45 13.65 39.82
CA LEU A 107 10.63 14.51 39.95
C LEU A 107 10.30 15.97 39.62
N LYS A 108 9.65 16.22 38.47
CA LYS A 108 9.22 17.59 38.08
C LYS A 108 8.23 18.18 39.08
N TYR A 109 7.28 17.38 39.57
CA TYR A 109 6.32 17.80 40.59
C TYR A 109 7.03 18.22 41.89
N ARG A 110 8.01 17.43 42.35
CA ARG A 110 8.79 17.72 43.58
C ARG A 110 9.70 18.95 43.44
N GLN A 111 10.14 19.24 42.23
CA GLN A 111 10.86 20.48 41.89
C GLN A 111 9.94 21.71 41.80
N GLY A 112 8.62 21.55 41.94
CA GLY A 112 7.64 22.63 41.77
C GLY A 112 7.30 22.94 40.30
N LEU A 113 7.81 22.15 39.36
CA LEU A 113 7.56 22.30 37.92
C LEU A 113 6.26 21.56 37.54
N TYR A 114 5.14 21.95 38.13
CA TYR A 114 3.84 21.28 37.98
C TYR A 114 3.34 21.13 36.54
N PRO A 115 3.54 22.09 35.62
CA PRO A 115 3.07 21.96 34.23
C PRO A 115 3.85 20.91 33.46
N GLN A 116 5.17 20.88 33.64
CA GLN A 116 6.02 19.83 33.06
C GLN A 116 5.68 18.47 33.65
N ALA A 117 5.39 18.41 34.95
CA ALA A 117 4.92 17.18 35.59
C ALA A 117 3.60 16.69 34.97
N LEU A 118 2.63 17.59 34.77
CA LEU A 118 1.34 17.28 34.16
C LEU A 118 1.52 16.67 32.77
N LEU A 119 2.31 17.29 31.89
CA LEU A 119 2.57 16.75 30.55
C LEU A 119 3.17 15.35 30.58
N ILE A 120 4.11 15.09 31.49
CA ILE A 120 4.73 13.77 31.62
C ILE A 120 3.74 12.75 32.19
N PHE A 121 2.88 13.14 33.13
CA PHE A 121 1.80 12.27 33.63
C PHE A 121 0.76 11.96 32.56
N GLU A 122 0.44 12.91 31.67
CA GLU A 122 -0.42 12.68 30.51
C GLU A 122 0.23 11.71 29.51
N GLN A 123 1.54 11.82 29.26
CA GLN A 123 2.28 10.81 28.48
C GLN A 123 2.19 9.42 29.12
N ALA A 124 2.38 9.31 30.44
CA ALA A 124 2.24 8.05 31.16
C ALA A 124 0.80 7.49 31.07
N TYR A 125 -0.21 8.35 31.13
CA TYR A 125 -1.61 7.98 30.97
C TYR A 125 -1.90 7.44 29.56
N GLN A 126 -1.43 8.10 28.49
CA GLN A 126 -1.63 7.62 27.11
C GLN A 126 -0.95 6.27 26.87
N LEU A 127 0.25 6.07 27.43
CA LEU A 127 0.95 4.80 27.37
C LEU A 127 0.13 3.68 28.04
N ALA A 128 -0.38 3.92 29.26
CA ALA A 128 -1.20 2.95 29.99
C ALA A 128 -2.52 2.63 29.28
N LYS A 129 -3.17 3.64 28.68
CA LYS A 129 -4.43 3.50 27.95
C LYS A 129 -4.28 2.67 26.69
N THR A 130 -3.21 2.88 25.93
CA THR A 130 -2.93 2.14 24.68
C THR A 130 -2.81 0.64 24.93
N ASP A 131 -2.24 0.26 26.06
CA ASP A 131 -2.00 -1.14 26.45
C ASP A 131 -3.14 -1.74 27.32
N LYS A 132 -4.24 -0.99 27.50
CA LYS A 132 -5.41 -1.40 28.30
C LYS A 132 -5.05 -1.78 29.75
N GLN A 133 -4.00 -1.19 30.32
CA GLN A 133 -3.57 -1.44 31.68
C GLN A 133 -4.34 -0.58 32.68
N THR A 134 -5.54 -1.03 33.05
CA THR A 134 -6.48 -0.32 33.94
C THR A 134 -5.82 0.19 35.24
N LEU A 135 -4.92 -0.59 35.85
CA LEU A 135 -4.22 -0.19 37.08
C LEU A 135 -3.24 0.98 36.85
N LEU A 136 -2.49 0.95 35.74
CA LEU A 136 -1.55 2.01 35.41
C LEU A 136 -2.29 3.28 34.99
N GLU A 137 -3.39 3.14 34.25
CA GLU A 137 -4.28 4.25 33.89
C GLU A 137 -4.80 4.96 35.14
N ALA A 138 -5.29 4.20 36.11
CA ALA A 138 -5.77 4.76 37.37
C ALA A 138 -4.65 5.46 38.17
N LYS A 139 -3.41 4.94 38.16
CA LYS A 139 -2.26 5.60 38.80
C LYS A 139 -1.93 6.93 38.12
N ALA A 140 -1.84 6.95 36.79
CA ALA A 140 -1.53 8.18 36.05
C ALA A 140 -2.61 9.26 36.25
N LEU A 141 -3.90 8.88 36.26
CA LEU A 141 -4.99 9.81 36.57
C LEU A 141 -4.88 10.41 37.98
N SER A 142 -4.42 9.64 38.97
CA SER A 142 -4.13 10.20 40.30
C SER A 142 -2.97 11.20 40.28
N ASP A 143 -1.93 10.92 39.49
CA ASP A 143 -0.78 11.81 39.38
C ASP A 143 -1.16 13.12 38.63
N ILE A 144 -1.97 13.02 37.57
CA ILE A 144 -2.61 14.16 36.86
C ILE A 144 -3.46 15.00 37.82
N GLY A 145 -4.30 14.35 38.63
CA GLY A 145 -5.13 15.04 39.62
C GLY A 145 -4.28 15.78 40.66
N THR A 146 -3.16 15.18 41.08
CA THR A 146 -2.22 15.78 42.03
C THR A 146 -1.52 17.00 41.44
N ALA A 147 -1.07 16.93 40.18
CA ALA A 147 -0.48 18.07 39.47
C ALA A 147 -1.47 19.23 39.32
N ASN A 148 -2.71 18.95 38.90
CA ASN A 148 -3.76 19.97 38.80
C ASN A 148 -4.11 20.59 40.16
N MET A 149 -4.16 19.79 41.22
CA MET A 149 -4.38 20.29 42.59
C MET A 149 -3.24 21.22 43.07
N ALA A 150 -2.01 21.00 42.62
CA ALA A 150 -0.88 21.87 42.95
C ALA A 150 -0.96 23.22 42.22
N MET A 151 -1.44 23.22 40.97
CA MET A 151 -1.68 24.43 40.18
C MET A 151 -3.01 25.15 40.52
N ALA A 152 -3.75 24.67 41.53
CA ALA A 152 -5.09 25.15 41.89
C ALA A 152 -6.17 24.99 40.80
N ASN A 153 -5.93 24.12 39.81
CA ASN A 153 -6.91 23.68 38.81
C ASN A 153 -7.88 22.67 39.43
N HIS A 154 -8.75 23.14 40.33
CA HIS A 154 -9.54 22.26 41.20
C HIS A 154 -10.54 21.39 40.43
N LYS A 155 -11.14 21.90 39.34
CA LYS A 155 -12.12 21.15 38.54
C LYS A 155 -11.46 19.97 37.83
N GLU A 156 -10.30 20.21 37.23
CA GLU A 156 -9.49 19.23 36.52
C GLU A 156 -8.96 18.18 37.50
N ALA A 157 -8.52 18.60 38.69
CA ALA A 157 -8.10 17.71 39.76
C ALA A 157 -9.22 16.77 40.21
N ILE A 158 -10.41 17.31 40.47
CA ILE A 158 -11.61 16.54 40.85
C ILE A 158 -11.98 15.54 39.75
N SER A 159 -12.00 15.98 38.48
CA SER A 159 -12.31 15.11 37.34
C SER A 159 -11.34 13.94 37.25
N ALA A 160 -10.02 14.21 37.29
CA ALA A 160 -8.99 13.18 37.20
C ALA A 160 -9.04 12.20 38.39
N PHE A 161 -9.23 12.69 39.62
CA PHE A 161 -9.38 11.82 40.78
C PHE A 161 -10.65 10.98 40.75
N HIS A 162 -11.78 11.50 40.25
CA HIS A 162 -12.99 10.71 40.07
C HIS A 162 -12.84 9.60 39.03
N GLN A 163 -12.21 9.89 37.89
CA GLN A 163 -11.90 8.87 36.89
C GLN A 163 -10.96 7.80 37.47
N SER A 164 -9.92 8.21 38.20
CA SER A 164 -9.02 7.29 38.92
C SER A 164 -9.77 6.42 39.94
N LEU A 165 -10.69 7.02 40.70
CA LEU A 165 -11.50 6.33 41.71
C LEU A 165 -12.38 5.26 41.07
N LEU A 166 -13.05 5.57 39.96
CA LEU A 166 -13.90 4.65 39.20
C LEU A 166 -13.10 3.40 38.78
N LEU A 167 -11.92 3.60 38.16
CA LEU A 167 -11.06 2.50 37.73
C LEU A 167 -10.56 1.67 38.92
N LYS A 168 -10.19 2.31 40.04
CA LYS A 168 -9.74 1.59 41.25
C LYS A 168 -10.85 0.79 41.93
N GLN A 169 -12.09 1.26 41.84
CA GLN A 169 -13.27 0.51 42.30
C GLN A 169 -13.49 -0.75 41.46
N GLN A 170 -13.33 -0.66 40.13
CA GLN A 170 -13.39 -1.83 39.25
C GLN A 170 -12.29 -2.86 39.56
N LEU A 171 -11.12 -2.39 39.97
CA LEU A 171 -9.97 -3.23 40.35
C LEU A 171 -10.04 -3.78 41.79
N ALA A 172 -11.08 -3.44 42.56
CA ALA A 172 -11.28 -3.84 43.96
C ALA A 172 -10.07 -3.53 44.90
N SER A 173 -9.25 -2.52 44.58
CA SER A 173 -8.07 -2.15 45.40
C SER A 173 -8.44 -1.15 46.49
N GLN A 174 -8.91 -1.65 47.64
CA GLN A 174 -9.36 -0.82 48.78
C GLN A 174 -8.36 0.27 49.18
N ARG A 175 -7.09 -0.10 49.38
CA ARG A 175 -6.03 0.87 49.70
C ARG A 175 -5.90 1.99 48.68
N SER A 176 -5.97 1.66 47.39
CA SER A 176 -5.84 2.64 46.31
C SER A 176 -7.06 3.56 46.25
N ILE A 177 -8.26 3.03 46.54
CA ILE A 177 -9.50 3.80 46.67
C ILE A 177 -9.35 4.81 47.82
N ALA A 178 -8.93 4.36 49.00
CA ALA A 178 -8.74 5.21 50.18
C ALA A 178 -7.78 6.38 49.93
N ILE A 179 -6.64 6.12 49.27
CA ILE A 179 -5.68 7.16 48.88
C ILE A 179 -6.33 8.21 47.98
N THR A 180 -7.14 7.76 47.00
CA THR A 180 -7.80 8.67 46.05
C THR A 180 -8.88 9.51 46.72
N LEU A 181 -9.64 8.90 47.65
CA LEU A 181 -10.62 9.61 48.48
C LEU A 181 -9.94 10.66 49.37
N ASN A 182 -8.81 10.34 49.99
CA ASN A 182 -8.03 11.31 50.76
C ASN A 182 -7.52 12.48 49.89
N ASN A 183 -7.13 12.20 48.64
CA ASN A 183 -6.75 13.25 47.70
C ASN A 183 -7.95 14.14 47.30
N LEU A 184 -9.12 13.56 47.03
CA LEU A 184 -10.36 14.33 46.82
C LEU A 184 -10.68 15.22 48.03
N GLY A 185 -10.63 14.67 49.24
CA GLY A 185 -10.81 15.42 50.48
C GLY A 185 -9.84 16.61 50.57
N SER A 186 -8.60 16.43 50.11
CA SER A 186 -7.59 17.50 50.09
C SER A 186 -7.89 18.59 49.05
N VAL A 187 -8.48 18.25 47.90
CA VAL A 187 -8.94 19.25 46.93
C VAL A 187 -10.09 20.08 47.52
N TYR A 188 -11.10 19.43 48.09
CA TYR A 188 -12.24 20.14 48.71
C TYR A 188 -11.81 20.97 49.93
N LEU A 189 -10.84 20.51 50.72
CA LEU A 189 -10.21 21.30 51.79
C LEU A 189 -9.56 22.58 51.23
N LYS A 190 -8.85 22.51 50.09
CA LYS A 190 -8.25 23.70 49.46
C LYS A 190 -9.30 24.67 48.91
N MET A 191 -10.45 24.15 48.47
CA MET A 191 -11.60 24.93 47.99
C MET A 191 -12.45 25.51 49.13
N GLU A 192 -12.12 25.20 50.38
CA GLU A 192 -12.90 25.59 51.56
C GLU A 192 -14.31 24.97 51.61
N ASP A 193 -14.56 23.92 50.83
CA ASP A 193 -15.75 23.08 50.92
C ASP A 193 -15.54 22.01 52.01
N TRP A 194 -15.64 22.48 53.25
CA TRP A 194 -15.41 21.66 54.43
C TRP A 194 -16.34 20.43 54.52
N PRO A 195 -17.65 20.51 54.20
CA PRO A 195 -18.52 19.34 54.23
C PRO A 195 -18.08 18.23 53.27
N GLN A 196 -17.71 18.56 52.03
CA GLN A 196 -17.22 17.53 51.09
C GLN A 196 -15.85 16.98 51.51
N ALA A 197 -14.94 17.84 52.01
CA ALA A 197 -13.66 17.39 52.52
C ALA A 197 -13.82 16.34 53.65
N GLU A 198 -14.67 16.64 54.64
CA GLU A 198 -14.98 15.73 55.75
C GLU A 198 -15.57 14.41 55.25
N ARG A 199 -16.50 14.47 54.29
CA ARG A 199 -17.11 13.28 53.68
C ARG A 199 -16.06 12.37 53.04
N TYR A 200 -15.19 12.90 52.18
CA TYR A 200 -14.19 12.10 51.48
C TYR A 200 -13.12 11.55 52.42
N TYR A 201 -12.64 12.34 53.38
CA TYR A 201 -11.72 11.83 54.40
C TYR A 201 -12.35 10.74 55.27
N SER A 202 -13.64 10.87 55.63
CA SER A 202 -14.34 9.85 56.43
C SER A 202 -14.51 8.53 55.67
N GLN A 203 -14.76 8.59 54.36
CA GLN A 203 -14.78 7.40 53.50
C GLN A 203 -13.41 6.72 53.44
N ALA A 204 -12.33 7.51 53.30
CA ALA A 204 -10.96 6.97 53.34
C ALA A 204 -10.62 6.34 54.70
N LEU A 205 -10.98 7.01 55.80
CA LEU A 205 -10.80 6.52 57.17
C LEU A 205 -11.46 5.16 57.39
N THR A 206 -12.71 5.00 56.93
CA THR A 206 -13.46 3.74 57.05
C THR A 206 -12.69 2.58 56.39
N ILE A 207 -12.12 2.82 55.20
CA ILE A 207 -11.32 1.81 54.51
C ILE A 207 -10.02 1.51 55.28
N TYR A 208 -9.30 2.53 55.75
CA TYR A 208 -8.05 2.31 56.48
C TYR A 208 -8.25 1.56 57.81
N ILE A 209 -9.37 1.78 58.49
CA ILE A 209 -9.77 1.01 59.68
C ILE A 209 -9.97 -0.47 59.29
N ASN A 210 -10.73 -0.74 58.23
CA ASN A 210 -11.00 -2.10 57.76
C ASN A 210 -9.72 -2.83 57.30
N GLU A 211 -8.74 -2.10 56.76
CA GLU A 211 -7.43 -2.63 56.39
C GLU A 211 -6.47 -2.80 57.57
N GLY A 212 -6.82 -2.32 58.77
CA GLY A 212 -5.93 -2.31 59.92
C GLY A 212 -4.71 -1.37 59.76
N ASN A 213 -4.76 -0.41 58.84
CA ASN A 213 -3.66 0.51 58.55
C ASN A 213 -3.67 1.69 59.54
N LYS A 214 -3.17 1.45 60.76
CA LYS A 214 -3.19 2.42 61.86
C LYS A 214 -2.52 3.76 61.56
N ALA A 215 -1.45 3.76 60.77
CA ALA A 215 -0.80 5.01 60.36
C ALA A 215 -1.68 5.86 59.45
N SER A 216 -2.38 5.24 58.49
CA SER A 216 -3.28 5.96 57.57
C SER A 216 -4.59 6.36 58.26
N GLU A 217 -5.05 5.55 59.22
CA GLU A 217 -6.15 5.90 60.14
C GLU A 217 -5.82 7.19 60.92
N ALA A 218 -4.67 7.25 61.58
CA ALA A 218 -4.24 8.43 62.34
C ALA A 218 -4.15 9.69 61.45
N HIS A 219 -3.55 9.58 60.27
CA HIS A 219 -3.50 10.70 59.32
C HIS A 219 -4.89 11.14 58.84
N SER A 220 -5.82 10.22 58.63
CA SER A 220 -7.18 10.55 58.21
C SER A 220 -7.94 11.24 59.34
N LEU A 221 -7.78 10.79 60.58
CA LEU A 221 -8.33 11.44 61.77
C LEU A 221 -7.79 12.87 61.94
N GLU A 222 -6.49 13.08 61.70
CA GLU A 222 -5.90 14.41 61.70
C GLU A 222 -6.52 15.32 60.62
N ASN A 223 -6.64 14.83 59.38
CA ASN A 223 -7.24 15.61 58.29
C ASN A 223 -8.70 15.98 58.59
N ILE A 224 -9.49 15.03 59.11
CA ILE A 224 -10.87 15.27 59.55
C ILE A 224 -10.89 16.30 60.69
N ALA A 225 -9.99 16.20 61.67
CA ALA A 225 -9.90 17.14 62.78
C ALA A 225 -9.56 18.57 62.30
N VAL A 226 -8.68 18.73 61.30
CA VAL A 226 -8.43 20.04 60.66
C VAL A 226 -9.71 20.59 60.04
N VAL A 227 -10.44 19.78 59.28
CA VAL A 227 -11.71 20.18 58.66
C VAL A 227 -12.74 20.58 59.71
N GLN A 228 -12.90 19.77 60.76
CA GLN A 228 -13.81 20.03 61.87
C GLN A 228 -13.43 21.30 62.64
N MET A 229 -12.14 21.57 62.83
CA MET A 229 -11.67 22.83 63.41
C MET A 229 -12.08 24.02 62.54
N LYS A 230 -11.97 23.94 61.20
CA LYS A 230 -12.40 25.00 60.27
C LYS A 230 -13.92 25.20 60.26
N GLN A 231 -14.69 24.16 60.56
CA GLN A 231 -16.14 24.23 60.71
C GLN A 231 -16.60 24.69 62.11
N GLY A 232 -15.68 24.95 63.04
CA GLY A 232 -16.03 25.31 64.44
C GLY A 232 -16.44 24.12 65.32
N LYS A 233 -16.31 22.88 64.84
CA LYS A 233 -16.61 21.64 65.57
C LYS A 233 -15.46 21.26 66.52
N TYR A 234 -15.13 22.16 67.44
CA TYR A 234 -13.88 22.10 68.22
C TYR A 234 -13.72 20.86 69.11
N LYS A 235 -14.82 20.34 69.69
CA LYS A 235 -14.77 19.12 70.51
C LYS A 235 -14.33 17.90 69.69
N GLN A 236 -14.90 17.73 68.50
CA GLN A 236 -14.60 16.61 67.61
C GLN A 236 -13.16 16.74 67.05
N ALA A 237 -12.76 17.94 66.66
CA ALA A 237 -11.39 18.23 66.24
C ALA A 237 -10.36 17.89 67.34
N SER A 238 -10.63 18.29 68.60
CA SER A 238 -9.75 17.96 69.72
C SER A 238 -9.58 16.46 69.92
N GLN A 239 -10.68 15.70 69.80
CA GLN A 239 -10.65 14.25 69.92
C GLN A 239 -9.83 13.61 68.79
N GLY A 240 -10.07 14.00 67.53
CA GLY A 240 -9.34 13.45 66.38
C GLY A 240 -7.84 13.76 66.44
N PHE A 241 -7.46 15.00 66.79
CA PHE A 241 -6.05 15.35 66.98
C PHE A 241 -5.39 14.55 68.10
N LYS A 242 -6.05 14.37 69.26
CA LYS A 242 -5.50 13.58 70.37
C LYS A 242 -5.34 12.10 70.02
N GLN A 243 -6.32 11.51 69.34
CA GLN A 243 -6.23 10.12 68.88
C GLN A 243 -5.05 9.93 67.92
N SER A 244 -4.90 10.84 66.94
CA SER A 244 -3.75 10.81 66.04
C SER A 244 -2.43 11.03 66.78
N LEU A 245 -2.39 11.95 67.75
CA LEU A 245 -1.17 12.26 68.50
C LEU A 245 -0.71 11.07 69.32
N ASN A 246 -1.63 10.40 70.03
CA ASN A 246 -1.31 9.21 70.81
C ASN A 246 -0.65 8.13 69.94
N PHE A 247 -1.20 7.86 68.76
CA PHE A 247 -0.59 6.91 67.82
C PHE A 247 0.84 7.32 67.43
N PHE A 248 1.08 8.58 67.07
CA PHE A 248 2.42 9.03 66.67
C PHE A 248 3.41 9.15 67.82
N ILE A 249 2.93 9.27 69.07
CA ILE A 249 3.74 9.10 70.29
C ILE A 249 4.20 7.64 70.41
N GLU A 250 3.28 6.68 70.30
CA GLU A 250 3.59 5.25 70.41
C GLU A 250 4.65 4.80 69.41
N ILE A 251 4.55 5.26 68.16
CA ILE A 251 5.52 4.93 67.09
C ILE A 251 6.69 5.92 66.98
N LYS A 252 6.84 6.82 67.95
CA LYS A 252 7.95 7.79 68.07
C LYS A 252 8.21 8.63 66.81
N GLN A 253 7.15 9.06 66.12
CA GLN A 253 7.25 9.93 64.93
C GLN A 253 7.23 11.42 65.32
N GLU A 254 8.40 11.96 65.64
CA GLU A 254 8.55 13.33 66.17
C GLU A 254 7.98 14.42 65.24
N VAL A 255 8.17 14.32 63.92
CA VAL A 255 7.60 15.31 62.96
C VAL A 255 6.08 15.33 63.00
N ALA A 256 5.44 14.17 63.17
CA ALA A 256 3.99 14.08 63.27
C ALA A 256 3.48 14.62 64.62
N GLN A 257 4.19 14.32 65.71
CA GLN A 257 3.90 14.88 67.03
C GLN A 257 4.00 16.41 67.03
N LEU A 258 5.06 16.97 66.45
CA LEU A 258 5.25 18.42 66.31
C LEU A 258 4.05 19.06 65.60
N ARG A 259 3.68 18.54 64.43
CA ARG A 259 2.53 19.03 63.65
C ARG A 259 1.22 18.99 64.46
N LEU A 260 0.97 17.90 65.18
CA LEU A 260 -0.25 17.73 65.96
C LEU A 260 -0.30 18.62 67.21
N HIS A 261 0.83 18.85 67.87
CA HIS A 261 0.91 19.83 68.95
C HIS A 261 0.63 21.25 68.45
N ILE A 262 1.17 21.64 67.29
CA ILE A 262 0.87 22.93 66.65
C ILE A 262 -0.63 23.06 66.32
N ASN A 263 -1.25 21.99 65.78
CA ASN A 263 -2.69 21.98 65.48
C ASN A 263 -3.56 22.07 66.74
N LEU A 264 -3.22 21.35 67.81
CA LEU A 264 -3.91 21.43 69.09
C LEU A 264 -3.75 22.80 69.74
N ALA A 265 -2.57 23.42 69.61
CA ALA A 265 -2.35 24.79 70.06
C ALA A 265 -3.22 25.78 69.28
N GLU A 266 -3.28 25.69 67.96
CA GLU A 266 -4.18 26.55 67.14
C GLU A 266 -5.64 26.37 67.56
N LEU A 267 -6.08 25.13 67.78
CA LEU A 267 -7.43 24.82 68.27
C LEU A 267 -7.72 25.42 69.65
N ASN A 268 -6.74 25.40 70.56
CA ASN A 268 -6.89 25.98 71.90
C ASN A 268 -6.88 27.52 71.86
N LEU A 269 -6.08 28.13 70.98
CA LEU A 269 -6.08 29.58 70.75
C LEU A 269 -7.42 30.08 70.19
N LEU A 270 -8.06 29.30 69.30
CA LEU A 270 -9.41 29.61 68.79
C LEU A 270 -10.48 29.55 69.89
N GLN A 271 -10.26 28.74 70.91
CA GLN A 271 -11.15 28.60 72.08
C GLN A 271 -10.73 29.46 73.27
N GLN A 272 -9.73 30.34 73.11
CA GLN A 272 -9.15 31.17 74.19
C GLN A 272 -8.63 30.36 75.40
N GLN A 273 -8.27 29.10 75.20
CA GLN A 273 -7.70 28.23 76.25
C GLN A 273 -6.18 28.40 76.30
N LEU A 274 -5.72 29.59 76.70
CA LEU A 274 -4.31 30.01 76.59
C LEU A 274 -3.32 29.05 77.25
N ALA A 275 -3.59 28.61 78.48
CA ALA A 275 -2.70 27.71 79.21
C ALA A 275 -2.45 26.37 78.47
N LYS A 276 -3.50 25.82 77.84
CA LYS A 276 -3.36 24.59 77.05
C LYS A 276 -2.71 24.82 75.68
N ALA A 277 -2.89 26.01 75.11
CA ALA A 277 -2.18 26.39 73.89
C ALA A 277 -0.68 26.49 74.16
N GLU A 278 -0.30 27.16 75.25
CA GLU A 278 1.07 27.29 75.74
C GLU A 278 1.70 25.92 76.02
N GLU A 279 1.02 25.02 76.74
CA GLU A 279 1.51 23.65 76.99
C GLU A 279 1.87 22.92 75.69
N HIS A 280 1.00 22.97 74.67
CA HIS A 280 1.28 22.33 73.39
C HIS A 280 2.37 23.03 72.59
N LEU A 281 2.47 24.36 72.66
CA LEU A 281 3.53 25.10 71.97
C LEU A 281 4.90 24.85 72.61
N ASP A 282 4.99 24.71 73.93
CA ASP A 282 6.22 24.32 74.63
C ASP A 282 6.68 22.91 74.22
N LEU A 283 5.75 21.96 74.12
CA LEU A 283 6.04 20.61 73.62
C LEU A 283 6.51 20.67 72.16
N ALA A 284 5.86 21.48 71.32
CA ALA A 284 6.26 21.69 69.94
C ALA A 284 7.68 22.29 69.83
N GLN A 285 8.01 23.31 70.61
CA GLN A 285 9.35 23.90 70.63
C GLN A 285 10.43 22.90 71.07
N LYS A 286 10.15 22.08 72.08
CA LYS A 286 11.08 21.01 72.52
C LYS A 286 11.35 19.97 71.45
N ILE A 287 10.34 19.64 70.62
CA ILE A 287 10.52 18.73 69.49
C ILE A 287 11.27 19.43 68.36
N GLU A 288 10.88 20.67 68.03
CA GLU A 288 11.54 21.46 66.98
C GLU A 288 13.03 21.68 67.25
N SER A 289 13.43 21.93 68.51
CA SER A 289 14.84 22.09 68.87
C SER A 289 15.69 20.83 68.62
N LYS A 290 15.07 19.64 68.61
CA LYS A 290 15.75 18.39 68.26
C LYS A 290 15.84 18.19 66.75
N LEU A 291 14.80 18.58 66.03
CA LEU A 291 14.69 18.40 64.57
C LEU A 291 15.47 19.47 63.79
N GLY A 292 15.74 20.64 64.40
CA GLY A 292 16.33 21.80 63.74
C GLY A 292 15.34 22.52 62.83
N ASN A 293 15.86 23.43 61.99
CA ASN A 293 15.05 24.20 61.04
C ASN A 293 14.29 23.28 60.08
N ASN A 294 12.97 23.31 60.16
CA ASN A 294 12.10 22.44 59.36
C ASN A 294 10.84 23.19 58.89
N ALA A 295 10.05 22.57 58.01
CA ALA A 295 8.87 23.21 57.43
C ALA A 295 7.80 23.63 58.46
N LEU A 296 7.82 23.07 59.68
CA LEU A 296 6.87 23.37 60.75
C LEU A 296 7.33 24.53 61.65
N THR A 297 8.55 25.06 61.47
CA THR A 297 9.05 26.25 62.17
C THR A 297 8.14 27.47 61.94
N LEU A 298 7.67 27.68 60.71
CA LEU A 298 6.80 28.81 60.38
C LEU A 298 5.41 28.71 61.06
N PRO A 299 4.67 27.58 60.96
CA PRO A 299 3.43 27.39 61.73
C PRO A 299 3.60 27.54 63.24
N LEU A 300 4.70 27.03 63.80
CA LEU A 300 5.02 27.14 65.22
C LEU A 300 5.18 28.61 65.64
N GLN A 301 6.05 29.36 64.94
CA GLN A 301 6.29 30.79 65.21
C GLN A 301 5.01 31.62 65.05
N LEU A 302 4.18 31.32 64.06
CA LEU A 302 2.90 31.99 63.88
C LEU A 302 1.95 31.78 65.08
N ASN A 303 1.85 30.55 65.59
CA ASN A 303 0.98 30.25 66.73
C ASN A 303 1.55 30.76 68.06
N LEU A 304 2.87 30.77 68.25
CA LEU A 304 3.53 31.46 69.37
C LEU A 304 3.24 32.97 69.34
N GLY A 305 3.37 33.61 68.18
CA GLY A 305 3.02 35.02 68.02
C GLY A 305 1.56 35.31 68.37
N LYS A 306 0.63 34.46 67.94
CA LYS A 306 -0.79 34.57 68.31
C LYS A 306 -1.04 34.36 69.80
N LEU A 307 -0.34 33.42 70.44
CA LEU A 307 -0.40 33.23 71.89
C LEU A 307 0.03 34.51 72.62
N PHE A 308 1.18 35.07 72.26
CA PHE A 308 1.69 36.31 72.85
C PHE A 308 0.74 37.50 72.64
N ILE A 309 0.10 37.61 71.46
CA ILE A 309 -0.95 38.62 71.23
C ILE A 309 -2.10 38.45 72.24
N GLN A 310 -2.60 37.24 72.43
CA GLN A 310 -3.73 36.99 73.35
C GLN A 310 -3.34 37.13 74.82
N GLN A 311 -2.06 36.96 75.17
CA GLN A 311 -1.51 37.22 76.50
C GLN A 311 -1.19 38.71 76.75
N GLY A 312 -1.27 39.57 75.73
CA GLY A 312 -0.89 40.99 75.82
C GLY A 312 0.62 41.26 75.73
N LEU A 313 1.41 40.25 75.39
CA LEU A 313 2.88 40.33 75.23
C LEU A 313 3.25 40.84 73.83
N TYR A 314 2.74 42.02 73.47
CA TYR A 314 2.77 42.52 72.08
C TYR A 314 4.16 42.73 71.49
N GLN A 315 5.16 43.07 72.32
CA GLN A 315 6.55 43.23 71.87
C GLN A 315 7.18 41.88 71.51
N GLN A 316 6.92 40.84 72.32
CA GLN A 316 7.39 39.48 72.05
C GLN A 316 6.70 38.90 70.82
N ALA A 317 5.38 39.13 70.70
CA ALA A 317 4.61 38.80 69.50
C ALA A 317 5.19 39.44 68.25
N GLU A 318 5.48 40.76 68.29
CA GLU A 318 6.03 41.47 67.14
C GLU A 318 7.39 40.90 66.71
N SER A 319 8.27 40.60 67.67
CA SER A 319 9.59 40.03 67.42
C SER A 319 9.51 38.67 66.71
N ILE A 320 8.74 37.73 67.27
CA ILE A 320 8.64 36.38 66.69
C ILE A 320 7.91 36.38 65.34
N LEU A 321 6.89 37.22 65.18
CA LEU A 321 6.14 37.33 63.93
C LEU A 321 6.95 37.99 62.82
N LYS A 322 7.81 38.98 63.12
CA LYS A 322 8.73 39.57 62.14
C LYS A 322 9.78 38.58 61.67
N THR A 323 10.36 37.80 62.59
CA THR A 323 11.32 36.74 62.25
C THR A 323 10.66 35.68 61.37
N GLY A 324 9.47 35.22 61.73
CA GLY A 324 8.72 34.26 60.90
C GLY A 324 8.26 34.83 59.56
N LEU A 325 7.91 36.12 59.49
CA LEU A 325 7.60 36.78 58.24
C LEU A 325 8.81 36.79 57.29
N ALA A 326 10.00 37.15 57.79
CA ALA A 326 11.22 37.17 56.99
C ALA A 326 11.52 35.77 56.40
N LEU A 327 11.47 34.73 57.25
CA LEU A 327 11.66 33.34 56.81
C LEU A 327 10.57 32.88 55.82
N SER A 328 9.32 33.33 56.00
CA SER A 328 8.23 32.99 55.06
C SER A 328 8.44 33.59 53.67
N LEU A 329 9.00 34.80 53.59
CA LEU A 329 9.31 35.49 52.34
C LEU A 329 10.46 34.79 51.61
N GLU A 330 11.49 34.34 52.34
CA GLU A 330 12.59 33.54 51.80
C GLU A 330 12.10 32.21 51.23
N ASN A 331 11.19 31.54 51.95
CA ASN A 331 10.59 30.28 51.53
C ASN A 331 9.55 30.41 50.40
N ARG A 332 9.19 31.64 50.01
CA ARG A 332 8.18 31.95 48.98
C ARG A 332 6.80 31.32 49.23
N ASP A 333 6.45 31.05 50.49
CA ASP A 333 5.12 30.52 50.85
C ASP A 333 4.12 31.67 51.05
N SER A 334 3.46 32.06 49.96
CA SER A 334 2.50 33.17 49.97
C SER A 334 1.34 32.99 50.96
N ARG A 335 0.90 31.74 51.21
CA ARG A 335 -0.23 31.49 52.12
C ARG A 335 0.16 31.77 53.56
N ILE A 336 1.32 31.29 54.00
CA ILE A 336 1.77 31.52 55.37
C ILE A 336 2.27 32.96 55.57
N THR A 337 2.92 33.57 54.57
CA THR A 337 3.30 34.99 54.58
C THR A 337 2.07 35.88 54.81
N THR A 338 0.96 35.59 54.14
CA THR A 338 -0.31 36.30 54.35
C THR A 338 -0.78 36.18 55.82
N ARG A 339 -0.68 35.00 56.43
CA ARG A 339 -1.06 34.79 57.85
C ARG A 339 -0.14 35.55 58.81
N PHE A 340 1.16 35.67 58.51
CA PHE A 340 2.10 36.47 59.31
C PHE A 340 1.76 37.96 59.24
N TYR A 341 1.50 38.51 58.06
CA TYR A 341 1.03 39.90 57.94
C TYR A 341 -0.26 40.13 58.72
N GLN A 342 -1.24 39.23 58.61
CA GLN A 342 -2.49 39.32 59.36
C GLN A 342 -2.25 39.32 60.89
N ALA A 343 -1.37 38.46 61.39
CA ALA A 343 -1.02 38.41 62.80
C ALA A 343 -0.28 39.69 63.27
N LEU A 344 0.59 40.25 62.43
CA LEU A 344 1.27 41.53 62.72
C LEU A 344 0.30 42.71 62.75
N ILE A 345 -0.70 42.71 61.86
CA ILE A 345 -1.78 43.71 61.86
C ILE A 345 -2.59 43.59 63.15
N ASP A 346 -3.05 42.38 63.52
CA ASP A 346 -3.80 42.15 64.76
C ASP A 346 -2.99 42.56 66.00
N ASN A 347 -1.70 42.22 66.04
CA ASN A 347 -0.79 42.66 67.10
C ASN A 347 -0.70 44.18 67.17
N ALA A 348 -0.47 44.86 66.05
CA ALA A 348 -0.33 46.31 66.00
C ALA A 348 -1.63 47.03 66.42
N VAL A 349 -2.79 46.52 66.01
CA VAL A 349 -4.11 47.05 66.41
C VAL A 349 -4.31 46.89 67.92
N LYS A 350 -4.09 45.69 68.47
CA LYS A 350 -4.22 45.44 69.92
C LYS A 350 -3.19 46.20 70.76
N PHE A 351 -2.02 46.47 70.18
CA PHE A 351 -0.99 47.29 70.79
C PHE A 351 -1.17 48.80 70.53
N LEU A 352 -2.29 49.21 69.93
CA LEU A 352 -2.65 50.61 69.64
C LEU A 352 -1.62 51.35 68.75
N ARG A 353 -0.91 50.62 67.89
CA ARG A 353 0.06 51.15 66.91
C ARG A 353 -0.55 51.21 65.51
N TRP A 354 -1.50 52.12 65.32
CA TRP A 354 -2.29 52.24 64.09
C TRP A 354 -1.46 52.49 62.82
N GLU A 355 -0.41 53.31 62.91
CA GLU A 355 0.51 53.56 61.79
C GLU A 355 1.20 52.27 61.34
N GLN A 356 1.68 51.46 62.29
CA GLN A 356 2.30 50.16 61.97
C GLN A 356 1.29 49.19 61.37
N ALA A 357 0.06 49.16 61.90
CA ALA A 357 -1.02 48.33 61.34
C ALA A 357 -1.29 48.70 59.87
N PHE A 358 -1.38 50.00 59.56
CA PHE A 358 -1.57 50.49 58.19
C PHE A 358 -0.40 50.12 57.25
N ILE A 359 0.85 50.21 57.74
CA ILE A 359 2.04 49.79 56.98
C ILE A 359 1.98 48.29 56.67
N PHE A 360 1.63 47.45 57.65
CA PHE A 360 1.52 46.01 57.42
C PHE A 360 0.35 45.66 56.50
N GLU A 361 -0.77 46.37 56.59
CA GLU A 361 -1.91 46.19 55.67
C GLU A 361 -1.54 46.55 54.23
N THR A 362 -0.80 47.64 54.03
CA THR A 362 -0.30 48.04 52.71
C THR A 362 0.62 46.97 52.13
N LYS A 363 1.58 46.47 52.93
CA LYS A 363 2.48 45.38 52.51
C LYS A 363 1.73 44.07 52.22
N LEU A 364 0.68 43.77 52.98
CA LEU A 364 -0.18 42.61 52.72
C LEU A 364 -0.85 42.72 51.37
N LYS A 365 -1.46 43.88 51.05
CA LYS A 365 -2.11 44.12 49.76
C LYS A 365 -1.11 44.04 48.60
N GLU A 366 0.08 44.62 48.75
CA GLU A 366 1.16 44.50 47.77
C GLU A 366 1.60 43.05 47.55
N HIS A 367 1.77 42.29 48.64
CA HIS A 367 2.14 40.87 48.56
C HIS A 367 1.05 40.04 47.88
N GLN A 368 -0.22 40.27 48.20
CA GLN A 368 -1.35 39.61 47.56
C GLN A 368 -1.42 39.94 46.06
N LEU A 369 -1.24 41.22 45.69
CA LEU A 369 -1.24 41.64 44.29
C LEU A 369 -0.10 40.98 43.50
N LYS A 370 1.12 40.98 44.05
CA LYS A 370 2.26 40.26 43.46
C LYS A 370 1.98 38.76 43.34
N GLY A 371 1.35 38.17 44.34
CA GLY A 371 0.92 36.77 44.31
C GLY A 371 -0.10 36.48 43.22
N PHE A 372 -1.06 37.37 42.98
CA PHE A 372 -2.02 37.26 41.87
C PHE A 372 -1.34 37.37 40.51
N GLN A 373 -0.41 38.32 40.34
CA GLN A 373 0.38 38.47 39.12
C GLN A 373 1.20 37.21 38.82
N LEU A 374 1.91 36.68 39.82
CA LEU A 374 2.69 35.45 39.66
C LEU A 374 1.82 34.24 39.30
N LYS A 375 0.65 34.08 39.93
CA LYS A 375 -0.29 33.01 39.58
C LYS A 375 -0.86 33.18 38.18
N PHE A 376 -1.12 34.41 37.75
CA PHE A 376 -1.59 34.71 36.40
C PHE A 376 -0.50 34.38 35.37
N ASP A 377 0.74 34.80 35.62
CA ASP A 377 1.89 34.51 34.76
C ASP A 377 2.19 33.00 34.70
N GLU A 378 2.10 32.30 35.85
CA GLU A 378 2.21 30.84 35.93
C GLU A 378 1.06 30.20 35.14
N SER A 379 -0.19 30.62 35.32
CA SER A 379 -1.33 30.12 34.54
C SER A 379 -1.15 30.33 33.03
N LEU A 380 -0.60 31.48 32.62
CA LEU A 380 -0.26 31.76 31.21
C LEU A 380 0.85 30.84 30.70
N ALA A 381 1.90 30.61 31.49
CA ALA A 381 2.96 29.67 31.18
C ALA A 381 2.42 28.23 31.08
N ASN A 382 1.52 27.84 31.99
CA ASN A 382 0.87 26.52 32.00
C ASN A 382 0.02 26.34 30.76
N THR A 383 -0.78 27.35 30.41
CA THR A 383 -1.62 27.36 29.21
C THR A 383 -0.76 27.26 27.95
N ARG A 384 0.38 27.96 27.90
CA ARG A 384 1.33 27.87 26.79
C ARG A 384 1.93 26.47 26.67
N VAL A 385 2.36 25.88 27.77
CA VAL A 385 2.92 24.51 27.81
C VAL A 385 1.87 23.49 27.37
N GLN A 386 0.62 23.63 27.83
CA GLN A 386 -0.49 22.80 27.36
C GLN A 386 -0.78 23.00 25.87
N PHE A 387 -0.82 24.24 25.38
CA PHE A 387 -1.02 24.52 23.96
C PHE A 387 0.10 23.92 23.10
N GLU A 388 1.35 24.03 23.53
CA GLU A 388 2.49 23.41 22.85
C GLU A 388 2.38 21.88 22.84
N TYR A 389 1.91 21.28 23.93
CA TYR A 389 1.64 19.84 24.00
C TYR A 389 0.47 19.42 23.10
N GLU A 390 -0.66 20.13 23.12
CA GLU A 390 -1.80 19.88 22.24
C GLU A 390 -1.38 19.97 20.77
N ARG A 391 -0.55 20.95 20.43
CA ARG A 391 0.04 21.08 19.09
C ARG A 391 0.91 19.89 18.72
N GLN A 392 1.70 19.36 19.65
CA GLN A 392 2.49 18.14 19.44
C GLN A 392 1.59 16.91 19.26
N GLN A 393 0.54 16.77 20.07
CA GLN A 393 -0.43 15.68 19.95
C GLN A 393 -1.15 15.72 18.60
N GLN A 394 -1.60 16.90 18.17
CA GLN A 394 -2.21 17.08 16.85
C GLN A 394 -1.23 16.72 15.73
N ALA A 395 0.05 17.09 15.86
CA ALA A 395 1.07 16.71 14.87
C ALA A 395 1.27 15.19 14.81
N ILE A 396 1.30 14.50 15.95
CA ILE A 396 1.37 13.03 16.01
C ILE A 396 0.12 12.41 15.38
N GLU A 397 -1.07 12.91 15.68
CA GLU A 397 -2.33 12.42 15.10
C GLU A 397 -2.37 12.61 13.57
N LEU A 398 -1.90 13.76 13.07
CA LEU A 398 -1.78 14.03 11.64
C LEU A 398 -0.78 13.07 10.97
N LEU A 399 0.35 12.79 11.63
CA LEU A 399 1.33 11.82 11.14
C LEU A 399 0.77 10.40 11.12
N ASP A 400 0.02 9.99 12.16
CA ASP A 400 -0.63 8.68 12.22
C ASP A 400 -1.70 8.52 11.12
N LYS A 401 -2.53 9.55 10.91
CA LYS A 401 -3.48 9.59 9.78
C LYS A 401 -2.76 9.48 8.44
N LYS A 402 -1.65 10.19 8.26
CA LYS A 402 -0.84 10.13 7.03
C LYS A 402 -0.22 8.76 6.82
N SER A 403 0.27 8.12 7.89
CA SER A 403 0.80 6.75 7.85
C SER A 403 -0.29 5.78 7.40
N LYS A 404 -1.47 5.82 8.03
CA LYS A 404 -2.61 4.95 7.66
C LYS A 404 -3.04 5.13 6.20
N ILE A 405 -3.09 6.36 5.69
CA ILE A 405 -3.37 6.61 4.27
C ILE A 405 -2.29 5.99 3.38
N SER A 406 -1.01 6.15 3.74
CA SER A 406 0.09 5.52 3.01
C SER A 406 -0.03 3.99 2.98
N ASP A 407 -0.35 3.36 4.11
CA ASP A 407 -0.53 1.91 4.21
C ASP A 407 -1.70 1.43 3.34
N LEU A 408 -2.83 2.14 3.35
CA LEU A 408 -3.97 1.84 2.48
C LEU A 408 -3.63 2.01 0.99
N LEU A 409 -2.84 3.02 0.62
CA LEU A 409 -2.38 3.21 -0.76
C LEU A 409 -1.43 2.08 -1.20
N ILE A 410 -0.53 1.64 -0.33
CA ILE A 410 0.35 0.50 -0.59
C ILE A 410 -0.49 -0.77 -0.78
N GLN A 411 -1.46 -1.01 0.10
CA GLN A 411 -2.38 -2.14 -0.02
C GLN A 411 -3.18 -2.08 -1.33
N SER A 412 -3.72 -0.91 -1.70
CA SER A 412 -4.41 -0.70 -2.97
C SER A 412 -3.50 -0.99 -4.17
N ARG A 413 -2.25 -0.50 -4.19
CA ARG A 413 -1.29 -0.79 -5.26
C ARG A 413 -0.98 -2.27 -5.36
N ASN A 414 -0.75 -2.94 -4.23
CA ASN A 414 -0.49 -4.38 -4.21
C ASN A 414 -1.68 -5.17 -4.75
N THR A 415 -2.92 -4.80 -4.41
CA THR A 415 -4.12 -5.43 -4.98
C THR A 415 -4.24 -5.20 -6.48
N GLN A 416 -3.93 -3.99 -6.98
CA GLN A 416 -3.92 -3.70 -8.41
C GLN A 416 -2.86 -4.53 -9.17
N ILE A 417 -1.65 -4.64 -8.61
CA ILE A 417 -0.57 -5.47 -9.17
C ILE A 417 -0.99 -6.94 -9.23
N LEU A 418 -1.61 -7.47 -8.17
CA LEU A 418 -2.10 -8.85 -8.15
C LEU A 418 -3.19 -9.09 -9.21
N VAL A 419 -4.12 -8.15 -9.38
CA VAL A 419 -5.14 -8.23 -10.44
C VAL A 419 -4.51 -8.19 -11.84
N LEU A 420 -3.51 -7.33 -12.06
CA LEU A 420 -2.75 -7.27 -13.32
C LEU A 420 -2.03 -8.59 -13.62
N ILE A 421 -1.36 -9.19 -12.63
CA ILE A 421 -0.71 -10.49 -12.78
C ILE A 421 -1.75 -11.57 -13.14
N LEU A 422 -2.89 -11.59 -12.47
CA LEU A 422 -3.98 -12.52 -12.77
C LEU A 422 -4.50 -12.34 -14.20
N LEU A 423 -4.70 -11.09 -14.66
CA LEU A 423 -5.10 -10.78 -16.03
C LEU A 423 -4.07 -11.25 -17.06
N ILE A 424 -2.77 -11.07 -16.78
CA ILE A 424 -1.69 -11.55 -17.66
C ILE A 424 -1.72 -13.09 -17.74
N ILE A 425 -1.92 -13.78 -16.63
CA ILE A 425 -2.05 -15.25 -16.61
C ILE A 425 -3.26 -15.71 -17.42
N ILE A 426 -4.41 -15.05 -17.26
CA ILE A 426 -5.63 -15.36 -18.04
C ILE A 426 -5.39 -15.11 -19.53
N MET A 427 -4.76 -14.00 -19.91
CA MET A 427 -4.42 -13.72 -21.30
C MET A 427 -3.45 -14.74 -21.87
N ALA A 428 -2.43 -15.14 -21.11
CA ALA A 428 -1.49 -16.18 -21.53
C ALA A 428 -2.19 -17.54 -21.73
N ALA A 429 -3.10 -17.91 -20.83
CA ALA A 429 -3.90 -19.13 -20.95
C ALA A 429 -4.84 -19.08 -22.16
N ALA A 430 -5.48 -17.95 -22.42
CA ALA A 430 -6.33 -17.75 -23.59
C ALA A 430 -5.52 -17.80 -24.90
N MET A 431 -4.36 -17.14 -24.94
CA MET A 431 -3.45 -17.18 -26.08
C MET A 431 -2.93 -18.61 -26.34
N TYR A 432 -2.59 -19.35 -25.28
CA TYR A 432 -2.20 -20.74 -25.37
C TYR A 432 -3.33 -21.63 -25.91
N ALA A 433 -4.56 -21.43 -25.44
CA ALA A 433 -5.73 -22.16 -25.92
C ALA A 433 -6.02 -21.86 -27.40
N LEU A 434 -5.89 -20.59 -27.83
CA LEU A 434 -6.03 -20.20 -29.24
C LEU A 434 -4.94 -20.82 -30.12
N TYR A 435 -3.68 -20.75 -29.67
CA TYR A 435 -2.56 -21.40 -30.34
C TYR A 435 -2.82 -22.91 -30.50
N TYR A 436 -3.30 -23.57 -29.44
CA TYR A 436 -3.61 -24.99 -29.47
C TYR A 436 -4.76 -25.32 -30.44
N ARG A 437 -5.84 -24.53 -30.45
CA ARG A 437 -6.93 -24.67 -31.44
C ARG A 437 -6.44 -24.48 -32.87
N GLN A 438 -5.60 -23.47 -33.12
CA GLN A 438 -5.06 -23.21 -34.46
C GLN A 438 -4.13 -24.34 -34.92
N LYS A 439 -3.34 -24.91 -34.01
CA LYS A 439 -2.52 -26.09 -34.28
C LYS A 439 -3.39 -27.30 -34.66
N GLN A 440 -4.48 -27.55 -33.93
CA GLN A 440 -5.44 -28.61 -34.26
C GLN A 440 -6.07 -28.41 -35.64
N HIS A 441 -6.47 -27.18 -35.99
CA HIS A 441 -7.02 -26.86 -37.31
C HIS A 441 -6.02 -27.14 -38.43
N ARG A 442 -4.76 -26.73 -38.30
CA ARG A 442 -3.71 -26.99 -39.31
C ARG A 442 -3.49 -28.48 -39.52
N ILE A 443 -3.50 -29.27 -38.45
CA ILE A 443 -3.37 -30.73 -38.54
C ILE A 443 -4.58 -31.35 -39.26
N ALA A 444 -5.79 -30.86 -38.99
CA ALA A 444 -7.01 -31.31 -39.67
C ALA A 444 -7.03 -30.94 -41.16
N GLU A 445 -6.61 -29.72 -41.51
CA GLU A 445 -6.47 -29.27 -42.90
C GLU A 445 -5.43 -30.06 -43.67
N GLN A 446 -4.26 -30.36 -43.07
CA GLN A 446 -3.25 -31.19 -43.70
C GLN A 446 -3.80 -32.58 -44.06
N LYS A 447 -4.54 -33.22 -43.13
CA LYS A 447 -5.20 -34.50 -43.41
C LYS A 447 -6.23 -34.39 -44.54
N LYS A 448 -6.99 -33.30 -44.59
CA LYS A 448 -7.99 -33.04 -45.64
C LYS A 448 -7.32 -32.82 -47.00
N LEU A 449 -6.25 -32.03 -47.05
CA LEU A 449 -5.49 -31.76 -48.27
C LEU A 449 -4.81 -33.03 -48.79
N GLU A 450 -4.27 -33.86 -47.91
CA GLU A 450 -3.67 -35.15 -48.27
C GLU A 450 -4.73 -36.11 -48.85
N SER A 451 -5.94 -36.13 -48.28
CA SER A 451 -7.06 -36.89 -48.84
C SER A 451 -7.50 -36.39 -50.23
N GLN A 452 -7.52 -35.06 -50.43
CA GLN A 452 -7.87 -34.42 -51.70
C GLN A 452 -6.81 -34.65 -52.77
N ILE A 453 -5.52 -34.52 -52.44
CA ILE A 453 -4.40 -34.81 -53.36
C ILE A 453 -4.46 -36.28 -53.82
N ASN A 454 -4.74 -37.21 -52.91
CA ASN A 454 -4.89 -38.62 -53.25
C ASN A 454 -6.14 -38.88 -54.13
N TRP A 455 -7.22 -38.16 -53.92
CA TRP A 455 -8.41 -38.19 -54.79
C TRP A 455 -8.09 -37.66 -56.19
N HIS A 456 -7.41 -36.51 -56.29
CA HIS A 456 -7.00 -35.91 -57.56
C HIS A 456 -5.98 -36.75 -58.31
N ARG A 457 -5.00 -37.38 -57.63
CA ARG A 457 -4.06 -38.32 -58.27
C ARG A 457 -4.77 -39.52 -58.90
N ARG A 458 -5.83 -40.04 -58.27
CA ARG A 458 -6.67 -41.11 -58.86
C ARG A 458 -7.47 -40.60 -60.05
N ARG A 459 -7.97 -39.37 -60.00
CA ARG A 459 -8.73 -38.71 -61.07
C ARG A 459 -7.87 -38.39 -62.29
N VAL A 460 -6.65 -37.90 -62.09
CA VAL A 460 -5.66 -37.59 -63.14
C VAL A 460 -5.18 -38.87 -63.83
N LYS A 461 -5.02 -39.98 -63.10
CA LYS A 461 -4.76 -41.30 -63.71
C LYS A 461 -5.90 -41.83 -64.60
N GLN A 462 -7.11 -41.31 -64.46
CA GLN A 462 -8.29 -41.69 -65.26
C GLN A 462 -8.55 -40.73 -66.43
N LEU A 463 -7.79 -39.64 -66.56
CA LEU A 463 -7.98 -38.58 -67.57
C LEU A 463 -6.74 -38.40 -68.48
N GLY A 464 -6.04 -39.49 -68.82
CA GLY A 464 -5.04 -39.47 -69.90
C GLY A 464 -5.69 -39.11 -71.24
N VAL A 465 -5.00 -38.29 -72.04
CA VAL A 465 -5.44 -37.74 -73.34
C VAL A 465 -6.13 -38.81 -74.20
N SER A 466 -7.42 -38.64 -74.47
CA SER A 466 -8.21 -39.61 -75.24
C SER A 466 -7.91 -39.51 -76.73
N HIS A 467 -7.19 -40.50 -77.26
CA HIS A 467 -6.89 -40.69 -78.69
C HIS A 467 -8.14 -40.60 -79.60
N SER A 468 -9.32 -40.92 -79.06
CA SER A 468 -10.62 -40.77 -79.74
C SER A 468 -11.04 -39.34 -80.08
N ALA A 469 -10.62 -38.34 -79.29
CA ALA A 469 -11.00 -36.94 -79.51
C ALA A 469 -10.20 -36.29 -80.65
N LEU A 470 -8.91 -36.62 -80.77
CA LEU A 470 -8.03 -36.13 -81.86
C LEU A 470 -8.41 -36.73 -83.21
N LYS A 471 -8.77 -38.02 -83.23
CA LYS A 471 -9.30 -38.70 -84.42
C LYS A 471 -10.60 -38.10 -84.94
N ALA A 472 -11.48 -37.66 -84.04
CA ALA A 472 -12.72 -36.98 -84.42
C ALA A 472 -12.48 -35.57 -84.99
N ALA A 473 -11.48 -34.84 -84.47
CA ALA A 473 -11.21 -33.47 -84.89
C ALA A 473 -10.43 -33.36 -86.22
N PHE A 474 -9.47 -34.26 -86.46
CA PHE A 474 -8.51 -34.12 -87.57
C PHE A 474 -8.50 -35.30 -88.56
N GLY A 475 -9.19 -36.40 -88.25
CA GLY A 475 -9.07 -37.66 -89.00
C GLY A 475 -9.57 -37.61 -90.45
N GLN A 476 -10.48 -36.70 -90.79
CA GLN A 476 -11.04 -36.57 -92.15
C GLN A 476 -10.47 -35.39 -92.95
N LEU A 477 -9.50 -34.65 -92.40
CA LEU A 477 -8.93 -33.52 -93.12
C LEU A 477 -8.02 -34.01 -94.25
N PRO A 478 -8.10 -33.43 -95.46
CA PRO A 478 -7.26 -33.80 -96.61
C PRO A 478 -5.80 -33.36 -96.45
N GLN A 479 -5.50 -32.51 -95.48
CA GLN A 479 -4.15 -32.02 -95.18
C GLN A 479 -3.41 -33.04 -94.32
N ALA A 480 -2.13 -33.29 -94.60
CA ALA A 480 -1.32 -34.21 -93.81
C ALA A 480 -0.88 -33.52 -92.50
N LEU A 481 -1.45 -33.96 -91.38
CA LEU A 481 -1.27 -33.33 -90.06
C LEU A 481 -0.61 -34.30 -89.08
N LEU A 482 0.36 -33.77 -88.34
CA LEU A 482 1.10 -34.48 -87.31
C LEU A 482 1.14 -33.62 -86.04
N VAL A 483 0.81 -34.22 -84.89
CA VAL A 483 0.74 -33.55 -83.59
C VAL A 483 1.82 -34.10 -82.67
N VAL A 484 2.62 -33.22 -82.10
CA VAL A 484 3.77 -33.56 -81.25
C VAL A 484 3.53 -33.04 -79.83
N GLY A 485 3.82 -33.86 -78.83
CA GLY A 485 3.71 -33.53 -77.42
C GLY A 485 5.01 -33.04 -76.79
N ASN A 486 4.95 -32.77 -75.48
CA ASN A 486 6.01 -32.10 -74.71
C ASN A 486 7.37 -32.83 -74.67
N SER A 487 7.42 -34.12 -75.00
CA SER A 487 8.63 -34.95 -75.01
C SER A 487 9.21 -35.13 -76.42
N GLU A 488 8.79 -34.31 -77.39
CA GLU A 488 9.03 -34.49 -78.82
C GLU A 488 8.43 -35.80 -79.37
N GLU A 489 7.51 -36.42 -78.63
CA GLU A 489 6.82 -37.62 -79.07
C GLU A 489 5.62 -37.28 -79.95
N ILE A 490 5.42 -38.09 -80.97
CA ILE A 490 4.26 -37.96 -81.86
C ILE A 490 3.05 -38.48 -81.11
N VAL A 491 2.10 -37.60 -80.81
CA VAL A 491 0.89 -37.93 -80.04
C VAL A 491 -0.22 -38.38 -80.99
N TYR A 492 -0.24 -37.87 -82.22
CA TYR A 492 -1.25 -38.19 -83.22
C TYR A 492 -0.78 -37.84 -84.65
N ILE A 493 -1.22 -38.62 -85.64
CA ILE A 493 -1.08 -38.33 -87.07
C ILE A 493 -2.39 -38.71 -87.77
N ASN A 494 -2.87 -37.88 -88.71
CA ASN A 494 -4.09 -38.19 -89.44
C ASN A 494 -3.83 -39.09 -90.66
N GLN A 495 -4.91 -39.60 -91.28
CA GLN A 495 -4.82 -40.54 -92.39
C GLN A 495 -4.01 -39.98 -93.59
N SER A 496 -4.24 -38.72 -93.97
CA SER A 496 -3.46 -38.07 -95.03
C SER A 496 -1.97 -37.95 -94.69
N GLY A 497 -1.62 -37.80 -93.41
CA GLY A 497 -0.24 -37.86 -92.92
C GLY A 497 0.38 -39.25 -93.05
N CYS A 498 -0.35 -40.30 -92.67
CA CYS A 498 0.08 -41.69 -92.87
C CYS A 498 0.30 -42.03 -94.35
N GLU A 499 -0.59 -41.57 -95.23
CA GLU A 499 -0.47 -41.75 -96.68
C GLU A 499 0.75 -41.01 -97.25
N LEU A 500 0.99 -39.76 -96.83
CA LEU A 500 2.14 -38.96 -97.25
C LEU A 500 3.47 -39.59 -96.81
N LEU A 501 3.55 -40.06 -95.57
CA LEU A 501 4.75 -40.68 -95.00
C LEU A 501 4.90 -42.17 -95.35
N LYS A 502 3.89 -42.78 -95.97
CA LYS A 502 3.81 -44.22 -96.29
C LYS A 502 4.07 -45.12 -95.05
N GLN A 503 3.56 -44.73 -93.89
CA GLN A 503 3.71 -45.44 -92.62
C GLN A 503 2.41 -45.47 -91.81
N ASP A 504 2.17 -46.56 -91.10
CA ASP A 504 0.97 -46.74 -90.29
C ASP A 504 1.00 -45.89 -89.00
N GLU A 505 -0.18 -45.37 -88.60
CA GLU A 505 -0.36 -44.57 -87.37
C GLU A 505 0.25 -45.24 -86.13
N ALA A 506 0.06 -46.56 -85.98
CA ALA A 506 0.56 -47.34 -84.85
C ALA A 506 2.10 -47.45 -84.80
N GLN A 507 2.78 -47.25 -85.93
CA GLN A 507 4.24 -47.24 -85.98
C GLN A 507 4.81 -45.87 -85.63
N LEU A 508 4.05 -44.79 -85.85
CA LEU A 508 4.51 -43.42 -85.68
C LEU A 508 4.15 -42.81 -84.32
N VAL A 509 2.95 -43.06 -83.82
CA VAL A 509 2.50 -42.54 -82.52
C VAL A 509 3.35 -43.13 -81.39
N GLY A 510 3.92 -42.27 -80.55
CA GLY A 510 4.86 -42.61 -79.47
C GLY A 510 6.33 -42.65 -79.90
N GLN A 511 6.65 -42.50 -81.18
CA GLN A 511 8.02 -42.25 -81.61
C GLN A 511 8.42 -40.79 -81.39
N ARG A 512 9.73 -40.54 -81.27
CA ARG A 512 10.26 -39.17 -81.25
C ARG A 512 10.29 -38.55 -82.64
N LEU A 513 10.07 -37.25 -82.70
CA LEU A 513 10.02 -36.47 -83.93
C LEU A 513 11.31 -36.57 -84.76
N GLU A 514 12.47 -36.68 -84.08
CA GLU A 514 13.79 -36.87 -84.68
C GLU A 514 13.89 -38.14 -85.55
N ASN A 515 13.05 -39.14 -85.32
CA ASN A 515 13.04 -40.37 -86.11
C ASN A 515 12.44 -40.15 -87.51
N ILE A 516 11.51 -39.21 -87.65
CA ILE A 516 10.90 -38.84 -88.94
C ILE A 516 11.71 -37.75 -89.62
N PHE A 517 12.06 -36.70 -88.87
CA PHE A 517 12.81 -35.54 -89.35
C PHE A 517 14.23 -35.57 -88.77
N PRO A 518 15.22 -36.09 -89.50
CA PRO A 518 16.56 -36.24 -88.97
C PRO A 518 17.20 -34.86 -88.73
N ARG A 519 18.04 -34.73 -87.71
CA ARG A 519 18.73 -33.47 -87.37
C ARG A 519 19.73 -32.98 -88.43
N THR A 520 19.85 -33.66 -89.58
CA THR A 520 20.59 -33.18 -90.76
C THR A 520 19.88 -32.04 -91.50
N THR A 521 18.56 -31.88 -91.31
CA THR A 521 17.80 -30.74 -91.85
C THR A 521 17.88 -29.56 -90.89
N LEU A 522 19.01 -28.85 -90.89
CA LEU A 522 19.29 -27.75 -89.95
C LEU A 522 18.19 -26.67 -89.93
N ASN A 523 17.64 -26.27 -91.08
CA ASN A 523 16.61 -25.22 -91.15
C ASN A 523 15.31 -25.56 -90.39
N PHE A 524 14.93 -26.83 -90.30
CA PHE A 524 13.73 -27.26 -89.56
C PHE A 524 13.98 -27.21 -88.05
N TRP A 525 15.11 -27.75 -87.60
CA TRP A 525 15.45 -27.82 -86.18
C TRP A 525 15.88 -26.46 -85.63
N GLU A 526 16.51 -25.59 -86.41
CA GLU A 526 16.77 -24.19 -86.02
C GLU A 526 15.46 -23.46 -85.73
N GLN A 527 14.43 -23.67 -86.56
CA GLN A 527 13.12 -23.05 -86.36
C GLN A 527 12.37 -23.70 -85.19
N TRP A 528 12.40 -25.03 -85.06
CA TRP A 528 11.81 -25.80 -83.96
C TRP A 528 12.42 -25.47 -82.59
N ASP A 529 13.75 -25.36 -82.51
CA ASP A 529 14.51 -25.06 -81.30
C ASP A 529 14.58 -23.52 -81.02
N SER A 530 14.07 -22.67 -81.92
CA SER A 530 14.05 -21.22 -81.70
C SER A 530 13.05 -20.81 -80.61
N ASP A 531 13.50 -19.96 -79.68
CA ASP A 531 12.65 -19.36 -78.63
C ASP A 531 11.67 -18.29 -79.18
N SER A 532 11.61 -18.13 -80.51
CA SER A 532 10.72 -17.20 -81.20
C SER A 532 9.32 -17.81 -81.28
N GLU A 533 8.29 -17.02 -80.96
CA GLU A 533 6.89 -17.47 -81.05
C GLU A 533 6.61 -17.90 -82.51
N LEU A 534 6.53 -19.21 -82.75
CA LEU A 534 6.28 -19.82 -84.06
C LEU A 534 4.83 -19.55 -84.49
N GLU A 535 4.54 -18.30 -84.84
CA GLU A 535 3.32 -17.94 -85.55
C GLU A 535 3.47 -18.37 -87.01
N ASN A 536 3.08 -19.61 -87.31
CA ASN A 536 2.95 -20.17 -88.65
C ASN A 536 4.22 -20.03 -89.52
N ALA A 537 5.32 -20.64 -89.08
CA ALA A 537 6.57 -20.64 -89.82
C ALA A 537 6.55 -21.70 -90.94
N LEU A 538 6.87 -21.27 -92.17
CA LEU A 538 7.10 -22.17 -93.31
C LEU A 538 8.57 -22.55 -93.38
N VAL A 539 8.83 -23.85 -93.30
CA VAL A 539 10.14 -24.45 -93.56
C VAL A 539 10.02 -25.25 -94.84
N THR A 540 10.69 -24.82 -95.90
CA THR A 540 10.74 -25.56 -97.17
C THR A 540 11.94 -26.51 -97.19
N ASP A 541 11.91 -27.48 -98.10
CA ASP A 541 13.01 -28.42 -98.35
C ASP A 541 13.38 -29.34 -97.16
N VAL A 542 12.39 -29.77 -96.37
CA VAL A 542 12.60 -30.69 -95.26
C VAL A 542 12.75 -32.13 -95.77
N ARG A 543 13.93 -32.72 -95.53
CA ARG A 543 14.21 -34.12 -95.90
C ARG A 543 13.75 -35.07 -94.80
N LEU A 544 13.11 -36.17 -95.22
CA LEU A 544 12.69 -37.26 -94.33
C LEU A 544 13.81 -38.27 -94.09
N ASN A 545 13.76 -38.95 -92.94
CA ASN A 545 14.63 -40.08 -92.61
C ASN A 545 14.10 -41.36 -93.28
N SER A 546 14.19 -41.43 -94.62
CA SER A 546 13.66 -42.51 -95.45
C SER A 546 14.75 -43.10 -96.35
N GLN A 547 14.58 -44.35 -96.79
CA GLN A 547 15.49 -45.01 -97.74
C GLN A 547 15.35 -44.47 -99.18
N ASP A 548 14.42 -43.55 -99.43
CA ASP A 548 14.13 -42.99 -100.76
C ASP A 548 14.65 -41.53 -100.87
N PRO A 549 15.69 -41.23 -101.68
CA PRO A 549 16.34 -39.92 -101.71
C PRO A 549 15.50 -38.76 -102.29
N GLU A 550 14.32 -39.02 -102.85
CA GLU A 550 13.48 -38.03 -103.55
C GLU A 550 12.26 -37.53 -102.76
N GLN A 551 12.06 -37.92 -101.49
CA GLN A 551 10.96 -37.40 -100.66
C GLN A 551 11.36 -36.17 -99.84
N VAL A 552 11.09 -34.99 -100.40
CA VAL A 552 11.25 -33.69 -99.74
C VAL A 552 9.88 -33.08 -99.45
N LEU A 553 9.70 -32.47 -98.27
CA LEU A 553 8.45 -31.85 -97.83
C LEU A 553 8.63 -30.37 -97.52
N ASP A 554 7.57 -29.60 -97.74
CA ASP A 554 7.41 -28.26 -97.18
C ASP A 554 6.50 -28.36 -95.96
N ILE A 555 6.91 -27.75 -94.84
CA ILE A 555 6.29 -27.92 -93.53
C ILE A 555 5.87 -26.58 -92.94
N TRP A 556 4.64 -26.51 -92.44
CA TRP A 556 4.21 -25.44 -91.54
C TRP A 556 4.24 -25.88 -90.09
N LEU A 557 4.95 -25.09 -89.30
CA LEU A 557 5.04 -25.24 -87.85
C LEU A 557 4.13 -24.22 -87.18
N THR A 558 3.14 -24.72 -86.44
CA THR A 558 2.26 -23.91 -85.60
C THR A 558 2.44 -24.33 -84.14
N ASN A 559 2.93 -23.40 -83.30
CA ASN A 559 3.06 -23.62 -81.86
C ASN A 559 1.83 -23.10 -81.12
N ILE A 560 1.25 -23.92 -80.24
CA ILE A 560 -0.10 -23.73 -79.73
C ILE A 560 -0.16 -23.21 -78.28
N SER A 561 0.92 -23.23 -77.47
CA SER A 561 0.93 -22.43 -76.23
C SER A 561 2.28 -22.34 -75.51
N ARG A 562 2.54 -21.18 -74.86
CA ARG A 562 3.50 -21.06 -73.75
C ARG A 562 2.83 -21.55 -72.45
N GLY A 563 3.03 -22.82 -72.11
CA GLY A 563 2.61 -23.40 -70.83
C GLY A 563 2.58 -24.92 -70.80
N GLU A 564 2.21 -25.54 -71.92
CA GLU A 564 2.33 -26.99 -72.22
C GLU A 564 2.49 -27.13 -73.76
N PRO A 565 3.68 -27.49 -74.29
CA PRO A 565 3.98 -27.41 -75.73
C PRO A 565 3.42 -28.61 -76.51
N ILE A 566 2.21 -28.46 -77.02
CA ILE A 566 1.73 -29.27 -78.16
C ILE A 566 2.02 -28.47 -79.43
N ALA A 567 2.71 -29.08 -80.39
CA ALA A 567 2.96 -28.49 -81.70
C ALA A 567 2.14 -29.23 -82.77
N VAL A 568 1.56 -28.49 -83.70
CA VAL A 568 0.87 -29.05 -84.87
C VAL A 568 1.71 -28.76 -86.11
N ILE A 569 2.02 -29.82 -86.83
CA ILE A 569 2.84 -29.83 -88.02
C ILE A 569 1.94 -30.17 -89.21
N ASN A 570 1.86 -29.26 -90.18
CA ASN A 570 1.20 -29.51 -91.45
C ASN A 570 2.27 -29.79 -92.52
N MET A 571 2.11 -30.87 -93.28
CA MET A 571 3.10 -31.41 -94.20
C MET A 571 2.56 -31.44 -95.63
N VAL A 572 3.37 -31.00 -96.61
CA VAL A 572 3.02 -31.04 -98.03
C VAL A 572 4.23 -31.51 -98.84
N LYS A 573 4.01 -32.22 -99.94
CA LYS A 573 5.08 -32.64 -100.85
C LYS A 573 5.71 -31.44 -101.54
N HIS A 574 7.04 -31.35 -101.52
CA HIS A 574 7.77 -30.23 -102.12
C HIS A 574 7.45 -30.08 -103.61
N GLY A 575 7.07 -28.86 -104.03
CA GLY A 575 6.70 -28.55 -105.42
C GLY A 575 5.23 -28.77 -105.81
N GLU A 576 4.39 -29.36 -104.94
CA GLU A 576 2.93 -29.40 -105.15
C GLU A 576 2.29 -28.11 -104.62
N SER A 577 2.03 -27.15 -105.51
CA SER A 577 1.31 -25.92 -105.14
C SER A 577 -0.19 -26.16 -105.09
N THR A 578 -0.74 -26.26 -103.89
CA THR A 578 -2.15 -25.93 -103.62
C THR A 578 -2.23 -24.77 -102.64
N ALA A 579 -2.91 -23.70 -103.06
CA ALA A 579 -3.19 -22.51 -102.28
C ALA A 579 -4.09 -22.79 -101.06
N GLN A 580 -3.53 -23.37 -100.00
CA GLN A 580 -4.24 -23.53 -98.72
C GLN A 580 -3.40 -22.99 -97.58
N LYS A 581 -3.50 -21.68 -97.31
CA LYS A 581 -3.03 -21.06 -96.07
C LYS A 581 -3.49 -21.88 -94.83
N PRO A 582 -2.70 -21.95 -93.74
CA PRO A 582 -3.16 -22.50 -92.48
C PRO A 582 -4.36 -21.70 -91.94
N ILE A 583 -5.25 -22.40 -91.24
CA ILE A 583 -6.56 -21.96 -90.76
C ILE A 583 -6.40 -20.70 -89.89
N ASN A 584 -6.56 -19.50 -90.47
CA ASN A 584 -6.67 -18.27 -89.70
C ASN A 584 -8.13 -18.07 -89.26
N SER A 585 -8.32 -18.10 -87.95
CA SER A 585 -9.53 -17.86 -87.16
C SER A 585 -10.70 -17.11 -87.80
N LEU A 586 -11.81 -17.85 -87.96
CA LEU A 586 -13.19 -17.38 -88.14
C LEU A 586 -13.80 -16.77 -86.85
N LEU A 587 -12.97 -16.39 -85.89
CA LEU A 587 -13.40 -15.85 -84.60
C LEU A 587 -12.89 -14.42 -84.49
N THR A 588 -13.76 -13.46 -84.82
CA THR A 588 -13.40 -12.04 -84.79
C THR A 588 -13.10 -11.60 -83.36
N GLU A 589 -12.12 -10.70 -83.19
CA GLU A 589 -11.80 -10.11 -81.87
C GLU A 589 -13.02 -9.38 -81.27
N GLN A 590 -13.95 -8.92 -82.12
CA GLN A 590 -15.24 -8.37 -81.72
C GLN A 590 -16.12 -9.42 -81.02
N ASP A 591 -16.23 -10.65 -81.53
CA ASP A 591 -17.01 -11.71 -80.88
C ASP A 591 -16.50 -12.05 -79.47
N PHE A 592 -15.18 -12.00 -79.28
CA PHE A 592 -14.57 -12.22 -77.95
C PHE A 592 -14.98 -11.14 -76.96
N GLN A 593 -14.91 -9.88 -77.39
CA GLN A 593 -15.26 -8.72 -76.56
C GLN A 593 -16.74 -8.72 -76.19
N HIS A 594 -17.61 -9.08 -77.14
CA HIS A 594 -19.05 -9.25 -76.89
C HIS A 594 -19.32 -10.36 -75.86
N LYS A 595 -18.72 -11.55 -76.03
CA LYS A 595 -18.90 -12.66 -75.09
C LYS A 595 -18.39 -12.34 -73.67
N LEU A 596 -17.32 -11.56 -73.56
CA LEU A 596 -16.80 -11.09 -72.27
C LEU A 596 -17.76 -10.15 -71.55
N VAL A 597 -18.29 -9.16 -72.28
CA VAL A 597 -19.25 -8.19 -71.72
C VAL A 597 -20.55 -8.89 -71.36
N ASP A 598 -21.03 -9.78 -72.21
CA ASP A 598 -22.22 -10.58 -71.95
C ASP A 598 -22.07 -11.40 -70.67
N LEU A 599 -20.99 -12.17 -70.51
CA LEU A 599 -20.76 -12.94 -69.29
C LEU A 599 -20.74 -12.03 -68.05
N MET A 600 -20.04 -10.90 -68.14
CA MET A 600 -19.94 -9.97 -67.01
C MET A 600 -21.29 -9.34 -66.64
N PHE A 601 -22.12 -9.01 -67.64
CA PHE A 601 -23.45 -8.46 -67.44
C PHE A 601 -24.32 -9.42 -66.62
N TYR A 602 -24.40 -10.69 -67.03
CA TYR A 602 -25.19 -11.69 -66.32
C TYR A 602 -24.66 -11.99 -64.91
N CYS A 603 -23.34 -11.96 -64.70
CA CYS A 603 -22.77 -12.10 -63.36
C CYS A 603 -23.22 -10.99 -62.41
N VAL A 604 -23.26 -9.74 -62.89
CA VAL A 604 -23.73 -8.61 -62.08
C VAL A 604 -25.24 -8.68 -61.86
N GLU A 605 -26.01 -8.95 -62.90
CA GLU A 605 -27.48 -9.07 -62.81
C GLU A 605 -27.90 -10.18 -61.83
N PHE A 606 -27.29 -11.36 -61.93
CA PHE A 606 -27.64 -12.48 -61.05
C PHE A 606 -27.17 -12.26 -59.62
N TRP A 607 -26.03 -11.60 -59.42
CA TRP A 607 -25.64 -11.15 -58.10
C TRP A 607 -26.68 -10.19 -57.50
N GLU A 608 -27.03 -9.11 -58.22
CA GLU A 608 -27.93 -8.07 -57.70
C GLU A 608 -29.34 -8.61 -57.42
N THR A 609 -29.84 -9.52 -58.28
CA THR A 609 -31.16 -10.14 -58.10
C THR A 609 -31.20 -11.16 -56.97
N THR A 610 -30.18 -12.01 -56.82
CA THR A 610 -30.21 -13.09 -55.82
C THR A 610 -29.78 -12.64 -54.42
N THR A 611 -28.81 -11.72 -54.33
CA THR A 611 -28.29 -11.26 -53.04
C THR A 611 -28.96 -9.99 -52.52
N GLN A 612 -29.72 -9.29 -53.39
CA GLN A 612 -30.23 -7.93 -53.13
C GLN A 612 -29.13 -6.91 -52.76
N SER A 613 -27.88 -7.24 -53.06
CA SER A 613 -26.71 -6.38 -52.86
C SER A 613 -26.33 -5.69 -54.17
N THR A 614 -25.57 -4.60 -54.08
CA THR A 614 -25.12 -3.86 -55.27
C THR A 614 -23.88 -4.50 -55.92
N ARG A 615 -23.60 -4.16 -57.19
CA ARG A 615 -22.33 -4.52 -57.84
C ARG A 615 -21.06 -4.01 -57.14
N ILE A 616 -21.17 -2.96 -56.31
CA ILE A 616 -20.05 -2.47 -55.49
C ILE A 616 -19.70 -3.50 -54.42
N GLU A 617 -20.73 -4.10 -53.79
CA GLU A 617 -20.54 -5.17 -52.82
C GLU A 617 -20.04 -6.46 -53.49
N LEU A 618 -20.44 -6.74 -54.73
CA LEU A 618 -19.84 -7.84 -55.51
C LEU A 618 -18.32 -7.63 -55.65
N ALA A 619 -17.90 -6.42 -56.03
CA ALA A 619 -16.48 -6.08 -56.18
C ALA A 619 -15.71 -6.20 -54.86
N GLU A 620 -16.29 -5.70 -53.76
CA GLU A 620 -15.69 -5.76 -52.43
C GLU A 620 -15.58 -7.19 -51.88
N LYS A 621 -16.68 -7.95 -51.92
CA LYS A 621 -16.73 -9.32 -51.37
C LYS A 621 -15.90 -10.32 -52.19
N SER A 622 -15.89 -10.17 -53.51
CA SER A 622 -15.06 -11.03 -54.38
C SER A 622 -13.56 -10.71 -54.27
N GLY A 623 -13.20 -9.47 -53.94
CA GLY A 623 -11.81 -8.98 -53.97
C GLY A 623 -11.19 -8.98 -55.38
N ILE A 624 -11.98 -9.24 -56.43
CA ILE A 624 -11.51 -9.31 -57.82
C ILE A 624 -11.37 -7.91 -58.42
N TRP A 625 -12.32 -7.03 -58.12
CA TRP A 625 -12.40 -5.68 -58.68
C TRP A 625 -12.14 -4.64 -57.60
N ARG A 626 -11.33 -3.64 -57.94
CA ARG A 626 -10.98 -2.56 -57.00
C ARG A 626 -12.14 -1.58 -56.84
N VAL A 627 -12.57 -1.36 -55.59
CA VAL A 627 -13.51 -0.31 -55.19
C VAL A 627 -12.73 0.97 -54.87
N SER A 628 -13.14 2.10 -55.43
CA SER A 628 -12.57 3.43 -55.16
C SER A 628 -13.65 4.41 -54.70
N ILE A 629 -13.24 5.48 -54.02
CA ILE A 629 -14.14 6.58 -53.61
C ILE A 629 -13.90 7.76 -54.55
N ASP A 630 -14.94 8.18 -55.27
CA ASP A 630 -14.92 9.37 -56.13
C ASP A 630 -16.08 10.29 -55.75
N ASP A 631 -15.81 11.57 -55.50
CA ASP A 631 -16.81 12.59 -55.10
C ASP A 631 -17.71 12.13 -53.94
N GLY A 632 -17.12 11.45 -52.96
CA GLY A 632 -17.83 10.97 -51.76
C GLY A 632 -18.75 9.76 -51.99
N ARG A 633 -18.68 9.09 -53.15
CA ARG A 633 -19.42 7.85 -53.44
C ARG A 633 -18.49 6.71 -53.81
N LEU A 634 -18.80 5.49 -53.36
CA LEU A 634 -18.09 4.29 -53.78
C LEU A 634 -18.37 4.00 -55.25
N ARG A 635 -17.34 3.62 -56.01
CA ARG A 635 -17.41 3.28 -57.44
C ARG A 635 -16.52 2.10 -57.78
N THR A 636 -16.86 1.39 -58.85
CA THR A 636 -16.13 0.22 -59.36
C THR A 636 -15.68 0.43 -60.81
N ARG A 637 -14.94 1.52 -61.08
CA ARG A 637 -14.54 1.95 -62.44
C ARG A 637 -13.87 0.86 -63.29
N SER A 638 -13.16 -0.07 -62.67
CA SER A 638 -12.50 -1.17 -63.39
C SER A 638 -13.47 -2.27 -63.81
N LEU A 639 -14.51 -2.51 -63.03
CA LEU A 639 -15.61 -3.43 -63.31
C LEU A 639 -16.57 -2.83 -64.34
N ASP A 640 -16.96 -1.56 -64.15
CA ASP A 640 -17.96 -0.89 -64.99
C ASP A 640 -17.58 -0.90 -66.49
N ARG A 641 -16.27 -0.88 -66.81
CA ARG A 641 -15.74 -0.99 -68.18
C ARG A 641 -16.09 -2.30 -68.89
N TYR A 642 -16.44 -3.35 -68.15
CA TYR A 642 -16.81 -4.66 -68.68
C TYR A 642 -18.32 -4.84 -68.82
N LEU A 643 -19.12 -3.78 -68.60
CA LEU A 643 -20.56 -3.78 -68.82
C LEU A 643 -20.97 -3.23 -70.20
N SER A 644 -20.00 -2.73 -70.99
CA SER A 644 -20.23 -2.26 -72.35
C SER A 644 -19.00 -2.48 -73.22
N VAL A 645 -19.21 -2.98 -74.44
CA VAL A 645 -18.12 -3.21 -75.41
C VAL A 645 -17.39 -1.91 -75.74
N GLN A 646 -18.09 -0.77 -75.78
CA GLN A 646 -17.48 0.54 -76.08
C GLN A 646 -16.52 1.01 -74.98
N GLN A 647 -16.69 0.56 -73.74
CA GLN A 647 -15.87 0.95 -72.60
C GLN A 647 -14.76 -0.06 -72.28
N LEU A 648 -14.73 -1.18 -73.01
CA LEU A 648 -13.82 -2.27 -72.77
C LEU A 648 -12.36 -1.83 -73.04
N PRO A 649 -11.39 -2.18 -72.18
CA PRO A 649 -9.99 -1.88 -72.46
C PRO A 649 -9.52 -2.60 -73.72
N LYS A 650 -8.63 -1.95 -74.51
CA LYS A 650 -7.99 -2.56 -75.70
C LYS A 650 -7.37 -3.94 -75.44
N LYS A 651 -6.91 -4.21 -74.21
CA LYS A 651 -6.47 -5.53 -73.75
C LYS A 651 -7.33 -5.95 -72.54
N PRO A 652 -8.42 -6.70 -72.74
CA PRO A 652 -9.34 -7.04 -71.66
C PRO A 652 -8.76 -8.09 -70.71
N ARG A 653 -9.00 -7.91 -69.41
CA ARG A 653 -8.60 -8.84 -68.34
C ARG A 653 -9.61 -9.98 -68.21
N TRP A 654 -9.70 -10.80 -69.24
CA TRP A 654 -10.70 -11.87 -69.34
C TRP A 654 -10.70 -12.85 -68.17
N ARG A 655 -9.54 -13.12 -67.57
CA ARG A 655 -9.41 -13.99 -66.38
C ARG A 655 -10.19 -13.46 -65.18
N GLU A 656 -10.27 -12.14 -65.00
CA GLU A 656 -11.02 -11.56 -63.88
C GLU A 656 -12.54 -11.68 -64.10
N VAL A 657 -13.00 -11.61 -65.36
CA VAL A 657 -14.40 -11.87 -65.72
C VAL A 657 -14.76 -13.33 -65.44
N LEU A 658 -13.91 -14.28 -65.83
CA LEU A 658 -14.11 -15.70 -65.52
C LEU A 658 -14.13 -15.95 -64.01
N ARG A 659 -13.19 -15.36 -63.25
CA ARG A 659 -13.17 -15.48 -61.78
C ARG A 659 -14.43 -14.93 -61.16
N THR A 660 -14.96 -13.83 -61.71
CA THR A 660 -16.22 -13.24 -61.23
C THR A 660 -17.39 -14.18 -61.47
N ALA A 661 -17.47 -14.83 -62.64
CA ALA A 661 -18.50 -15.82 -62.94
C ALA A 661 -18.47 -17.03 -61.99
N HIS A 662 -17.29 -17.60 -61.75
CA HIS A 662 -17.15 -18.70 -60.79
C HIS A 662 -17.46 -18.26 -59.36
N TYR A 663 -17.09 -17.04 -58.97
CA TYR A 663 -17.43 -16.48 -57.67
C TYR A 663 -18.95 -16.33 -57.50
N VAL A 664 -19.65 -15.80 -58.52
CA VAL A 664 -21.12 -15.67 -58.50
C VAL A 664 -21.79 -17.05 -58.44
N ILE A 665 -21.33 -18.05 -59.20
CA ILE A 665 -21.84 -19.42 -59.11
C ILE A 665 -21.62 -20.01 -57.71
N ALA A 666 -20.46 -19.78 -57.11
CA ALA A 666 -20.11 -20.37 -55.81
C ALA A 666 -20.85 -19.73 -54.63
N GLU A 667 -21.06 -18.41 -54.66
CA GLU A 667 -21.59 -17.64 -53.53
C GLU A 667 -23.08 -17.34 -53.64
N CYS A 668 -23.65 -17.30 -54.86
CA CYS A 668 -25.08 -17.03 -55.05
C CYS A 668 -25.88 -18.34 -55.08
N LYS A 669 -27.09 -18.30 -54.50
CA LYS A 669 -28.09 -19.36 -54.69
C LYS A 669 -28.82 -19.14 -56.01
N LEU A 670 -28.14 -19.43 -57.12
CA LEU A 670 -28.71 -19.33 -58.46
C LEU A 670 -29.78 -20.42 -58.65
N ASP A 671 -30.84 -20.09 -59.37
CA ASP A 671 -31.75 -21.13 -59.87
C ASP A 671 -31.10 -21.93 -61.03
N THR A 672 -31.72 -23.04 -61.40
CA THR A 672 -31.18 -23.94 -62.44
C THR A 672 -31.05 -23.25 -63.80
N GLU A 673 -31.89 -22.26 -64.11
CA GLU A 673 -31.86 -21.54 -65.39
C GLU A 673 -30.72 -20.50 -65.41
N GLN A 674 -30.51 -19.79 -64.31
CA GLN A 674 -29.43 -18.84 -64.10
C GLN A 674 -28.06 -19.53 -64.09
N GLU A 675 -27.93 -20.65 -63.37
CA GLU A 675 -26.69 -21.43 -63.34
C GLU A 675 -26.35 -21.99 -64.72
N ASN A 676 -27.35 -22.52 -65.45
CA ASN A 676 -27.16 -22.95 -66.83
C ASN A 676 -26.77 -21.80 -67.76
N THR A 677 -27.33 -20.60 -67.57
CA THR A 677 -27.02 -19.42 -68.38
C THR A 677 -25.57 -18.96 -68.20
N ILE A 678 -25.06 -18.88 -66.96
CA ILE A 678 -23.64 -18.55 -66.72
C ILE A 678 -22.74 -19.66 -67.25
N ASN A 679 -23.07 -20.94 -67.01
CA ASN A 679 -22.27 -22.06 -67.48
C ASN A 679 -22.21 -22.11 -69.02
N LEU A 680 -23.31 -21.90 -69.72
CA LEU A 680 -23.32 -21.81 -71.20
C LEU A 680 -22.43 -20.69 -71.72
N LYS A 681 -22.47 -19.50 -71.09
CA LYS A 681 -21.61 -18.36 -71.47
C LYS A 681 -20.14 -18.62 -71.15
N LEU A 682 -19.85 -19.25 -70.00
CA LEU A 682 -18.52 -19.71 -69.64
C LEU A 682 -17.99 -20.73 -70.64
N THR A 683 -18.80 -21.72 -71.03
CA THR A 683 -18.43 -22.71 -72.04
C THR A 683 -18.19 -22.05 -73.39
N ALA A 684 -19.05 -21.12 -73.83
CA ALA A 684 -18.89 -20.41 -75.10
C ALA A 684 -17.65 -19.49 -75.14
N LEU A 685 -17.30 -18.87 -74.01
CA LEU A 685 -16.10 -18.04 -73.87
C LEU A 685 -14.84 -18.91 -73.75
N ASN A 686 -14.90 -20.01 -72.99
CA ASN A 686 -13.83 -20.99 -72.90
C ASN A 686 -13.59 -21.69 -74.24
N GLN A 687 -14.64 -22.03 -74.99
CA GLN A 687 -14.50 -22.54 -76.36
C GLN A 687 -13.83 -21.50 -77.24
N HIS A 688 -14.23 -20.23 -77.19
CA HIS A 688 -13.55 -19.18 -77.95
C HIS A 688 -12.07 -19.05 -77.55
N LEU A 689 -11.76 -19.08 -76.25
CA LEU A 689 -10.38 -19.07 -75.74
C LEU A 689 -9.60 -20.32 -76.14
N HIS A 690 -10.24 -21.48 -76.17
CA HIS A 690 -9.64 -22.76 -76.51
C HIS A 690 -9.44 -22.88 -78.02
N THR A 691 -10.36 -22.38 -78.83
CA THR A 691 -10.24 -22.31 -80.29
C THR A 691 -9.22 -21.25 -80.70
N LYS A 692 -9.14 -20.10 -80.01
CA LYS A 692 -8.06 -19.11 -80.18
C LYS A 692 -6.72 -19.60 -79.63
N ALA A 693 -6.73 -20.52 -78.66
CA ALA A 693 -5.53 -21.17 -78.18
C ALA A 693 -5.13 -22.37 -79.06
N LEU A 694 -5.98 -22.84 -79.98
CA LEU A 694 -5.76 -23.98 -80.89
C LEU A 694 -5.60 -23.57 -82.36
N LEU A 695 -5.73 -22.27 -82.67
CA LEU A 695 -5.49 -21.61 -83.95
C LEU A 695 -4.39 -20.57 -83.75
#